data_AF-A0A949X473-F1
#
_entry.id   AF-A0A949X473-F1
#
_cell.length_a   1.000
_cell.length_b   1.000
_cell.length_c   1.000
_cell.angle_alpha   90.00
_cell.angle_beta   90.00
_cell.angle_gamma   90.00
#
_symmetry.space_group_name_H-M   'P 1'
#
loop_
_entity.id
_entity.type
_entity.pdbx_description
1 polymer ?
#
loop_
_entity_poly.entity_id
_entity_poly.type
_entity_poly.pdbx_seq_one_letter_code
_entity_poly.pdbx_strand_id
1 'polypeptide(L)'
;PRHFRAHEIEWYAQDAWRAKPNLTLTFGLRYSLLQPPYETTGTQVAPNPGINQWFHNRFVGMTAGESIQPEFTFSLSGQANGKPPIWNWDYKDAAPRFAFAWSPNFAKESWLAKIFGESGKSSIRGGYGIYYDHFGEGVINSFDRMGSFGLTTIIGDPAGLVTPDQSPRFSSLYNVPTFFNGCTNGGNPPCQTTQFQLKPPAPTGGFPYKPPDNPNTGGESISWGLDNGLKTPYSHVVDLSLTRDLGHGFVMETSYVGRFGRRLLQQLDVAQPLDLRDPKSGMDLYAATQMIAHATQAGTPVQNLTKIPYFENLFPLATGQTPTITCAPGTPPARPTATQNMYEIFSCNGGIDMTTELIQADWFCDPTGAAFPACATVNGVTKPFQFWTPQFSSLYVWSTVGTSSYNALQASLRRKMASGLQFDFNYTYSKSIDLGSDAERVNQYEGGSGVAGGGFASFIMNTWSPRQNRAVSDFDATHQFNANWMYQLPIGKDKHFAAHGALNAIFGNWELTGIFRMTSGFPTTVNDGNYWPTNWENTANAILIGKKPSSGTFMVNGSPNIFQNPCCAPNSAINQFRFALPGESGERNFVRGAGYFGIDMGLGKTWAVTEGSALRFSWETFNITNSVRFDAAALEPIAGSNAEGNLSLSNSTGFGYYTSTLSSPRVMQFALRYSF
;
A
#
# COMPACT_ATOMS: atom_id res chain seq x y z
N PRO A 1 10.73 19.94 21.46
CA PRO A 1 9.58 19.07 21.10
C PRO A 1 8.47 19.96 20.56
N ARG A 2 7.85 19.60 19.42
CA ARG A 2 6.72 20.38 18.88
C ARG A 2 5.46 20.07 19.67
N HIS A 3 4.58 21.05 19.82
CA HIS A 3 3.33 20.88 20.55
C HIS A 3 2.16 21.25 19.64
N PHE A 4 1.36 20.25 19.27
CA PHE A 4 0.20 20.43 18.40
C PHE A 4 -1.10 20.42 19.19
N ARG A 5 -2.11 21.13 18.68
CA ARG A 5 -3.46 21.15 19.23
C ARG A 5 -4.48 21.10 18.11
N ALA A 6 -5.61 20.43 18.34
CA ALA A 6 -6.79 20.46 17.48
C ALA A 6 -8.05 20.56 18.34
N HIS A 7 -9.12 21.08 17.75
CA HIS A 7 -10.46 21.09 18.32
C HIS A 7 -11.43 20.47 17.32
N GLU A 8 -12.11 19.42 17.74
CA GLU A 8 -13.12 18.76 16.91
C GLU A 8 -14.48 18.92 17.58
N ILE A 9 -15.46 19.37 16.81
CA ILE A 9 -16.82 19.62 17.29
C ILE A 9 -17.77 18.80 16.42
N GLU A 10 -18.64 18.03 17.07
CA GLU A 10 -19.67 17.28 16.36
C GLU A 10 -21.05 17.58 16.95
N TRP A 11 -22.03 17.75 16.07
CA TRP A 11 -23.45 17.78 16.42
C TRP A 11 -24.14 16.57 15.82
N TYR A 12 -25.09 16.00 16.54
CA TYR A 12 -25.92 14.93 16.01
C TYR A 12 -27.38 15.11 16.44
N ALA A 13 -28.28 14.74 15.54
CA ALA A 13 -29.69 14.58 15.82
C ALA A 13 -30.14 13.25 15.21
N GLN A 14 -30.92 12.47 15.94
CA GLN A 14 -31.44 11.19 15.48
C GLN A 14 -32.83 10.97 16.05
N ASP A 15 -33.72 10.40 15.25
CA ASP A 15 -35.05 9.96 15.66
C ASP A 15 -35.31 8.53 15.19
N ALA A 16 -36.13 7.80 15.96
CA ALA A 16 -36.55 6.44 15.68
C ALA A 16 -38.07 6.37 15.69
N TRP A 17 -38.66 6.37 14.49
CA TRP A 17 -40.08 6.35 14.28
C TRP A 17 -40.60 4.93 14.09
N ARG A 18 -41.44 4.48 15.02
CA ARG A 18 -42.20 3.22 14.90
C ARG A 18 -43.39 3.42 13.96
N ALA A 19 -43.15 3.38 12.65
CA ALA A 19 -44.17 3.56 11.62
C ALA A 19 -45.29 2.49 11.67
N LYS A 20 -44.97 1.27 12.11
CA LYS A 20 -45.92 0.17 12.41
C LYS A 20 -45.44 -0.62 13.62
N PRO A 21 -46.28 -1.43 14.30
CA PRO A 21 -45.83 -2.30 15.40
C PRO A 21 -44.66 -3.22 15.04
N ASN A 22 -44.48 -3.52 13.76
CA ASN A 22 -43.44 -4.36 13.22
C ASN A 22 -42.45 -3.65 12.28
N LEU A 23 -42.51 -2.32 12.17
CA LEU A 23 -41.60 -1.52 11.32
C LEU A 23 -41.14 -0.29 12.09
N THR A 24 -39.83 -0.20 12.30
CA THR A 24 -39.16 0.99 12.84
C THR A 24 -38.26 1.57 11.76
N LEU A 25 -38.34 2.88 11.58
CA LEU A 25 -37.48 3.67 10.70
C LEU A 25 -36.63 4.58 11.57
N THR A 26 -35.35 4.66 11.28
CA THR A 26 -34.40 5.52 12.00
C THR A 26 -33.79 6.50 11.01
N PHE A 27 -33.81 7.78 11.36
CA PHE A 27 -33.19 8.85 10.58
C PHE A 27 -32.27 9.64 11.49
N GLY A 28 -31.10 10.01 10.98
CA GLY A 28 -30.17 10.84 11.72
C GLY A 28 -29.32 11.69 10.81
N LEU A 29 -28.82 12.77 11.38
CA LEU A 29 -27.82 13.63 10.77
C LEU A 29 -26.76 13.93 11.82
N ARG A 30 -25.51 13.65 11.48
CA ARG A 30 -24.35 14.18 12.19
C ARG A 30 -23.70 15.27 11.33
N TYR A 31 -23.16 16.29 11.95
CA TYR A 31 -22.22 17.22 11.32
C TYR A 31 -20.95 17.21 12.14
N SER A 32 -19.81 17.07 11.47
CA SER A 32 -18.49 17.09 12.11
C SER A 32 -17.73 18.33 11.62
N LEU A 33 -17.06 19.03 12.52
CA LEU A 33 -16.15 20.12 12.20
C LEU A 33 -14.80 19.77 12.79
N LEU A 34 -13.90 19.30 11.93
CA LEU A 34 -12.57 18.86 12.32
C LEU A 34 -11.57 19.98 12.05
N GLN A 35 -11.02 20.59 13.12
CA GLN A 35 -10.00 21.61 12.96
C GLN A 35 -8.69 20.98 12.46
N PRO A 36 -8.06 21.54 11.40
CA PRO A 36 -6.67 21.22 11.06
C PRO A 36 -5.77 21.43 12.30
N PRO A 37 -5.07 20.41 12.82
CA PRO A 37 -4.19 20.60 13.95
C PRO A 37 -3.14 21.66 13.64
N TYR A 38 -2.80 22.45 14.65
CA TYR A 38 -1.87 23.56 14.52
C TYR A 38 -0.78 23.47 15.58
N GLU A 39 0.40 23.95 15.21
CA GLU A 39 1.53 24.03 16.15
C GLU A 39 1.35 25.26 17.05
N THR A 40 1.55 25.08 18.36
CA THR A 40 1.22 26.07 19.39
C THR A 40 2.39 26.96 19.81
N THR A 41 3.63 26.60 19.49
CA THR A 41 4.84 27.34 19.89
C THR A 41 5.35 28.34 18.84
N GLY A 42 4.69 28.44 17.69
CA GLY A 42 5.05 29.36 16.62
C GLY A 42 6.10 28.81 15.65
N THR A 43 6.39 27.52 15.71
CA THR A 43 7.38 26.86 14.84
C THR A 43 6.76 26.23 13.60
N GLN A 44 5.49 26.48 13.29
CA GLN A 44 4.89 26.00 12.05
C GLN A 44 5.44 26.75 10.83
N VAL A 45 5.71 26.03 9.75
CA VAL A 45 6.11 26.60 8.46
C VAL A 45 5.16 26.13 7.36
N ALA A 46 5.03 26.91 6.31
CA ALA A 46 4.32 26.51 5.10
C ALA A 46 5.16 26.86 3.87
N PRO A 47 5.11 26.02 2.81
CA PRO A 47 5.74 26.32 1.54
C PRO A 47 4.93 27.37 0.77
N ASN A 48 5.65 28.19 0.00
CA ASN A 48 5.15 29.12 -0.98
C ASN A 48 5.89 28.90 -2.31
N PRO A 49 5.20 28.54 -3.40
CA PRO A 49 3.75 28.30 -3.50
C PRO A 49 3.27 27.13 -2.61
N GLY A 50 1.97 27.05 -2.35
CA GLY A 50 1.41 25.90 -1.63
C GLY A 50 1.50 24.62 -2.47
N ILE A 51 1.81 23.48 -1.83
CA ILE A 51 2.05 22.18 -2.50
C ILE A 51 0.92 21.80 -3.45
N ASN A 52 -0.35 21.96 -3.05
CA ASN A 52 -1.49 21.59 -3.89
C ASN A 52 -1.49 22.33 -5.23
N GLN A 53 -1.30 23.65 -5.17
CA GLN A 53 -1.28 24.53 -6.34
C GLN A 53 -0.03 24.28 -7.18
N TRP A 54 1.11 24.07 -6.53
CA TRP A 54 2.37 23.76 -7.19
C TRP A 54 2.25 22.48 -8.04
N PHE A 55 1.74 21.41 -7.44
CA PHE A 55 1.50 20.14 -8.12
C PHE A 55 0.46 20.25 -9.24
N HIS A 56 -0.64 20.97 -9.02
CA HIS A 56 -1.64 21.21 -10.06
C HIS A 56 -1.08 21.99 -11.26
N ASN A 57 -0.28 23.04 -11.01
CA ASN A 57 0.33 23.83 -12.06
C ASN A 57 1.33 23.01 -12.88
N ARG A 58 2.12 22.15 -12.24
CA ARG A 58 3.00 21.19 -12.92
C ARG A 58 2.22 20.30 -13.88
N PHE A 59 1.11 19.74 -13.42
CA PHE A 59 0.24 18.89 -14.25
C PHE A 59 -0.34 19.64 -15.46
N VAL A 60 -0.85 20.86 -15.25
CA VAL A 60 -1.39 21.69 -16.35
C VAL A 60 -0.27 22.09 -17.33
N GLY A 61 0.90 22.48 -16.81
CA GLY A 61 2.07 22.83 -17.61
C GLY A 61 2.54 21.67 -18.48
N MET A 62 2.80 20.51 -17.88
CA MET A 62 3.36 19.37 -18.63
C MET A 62 2.44 18.89 -19.75
N THR A 63 1.12 18.93 -19.53
CA THR A 63 0.11 18.55 -20.54
C THR A 63 -0.04 19.57 -21.68
N ALA A 64 0.31 20.83 -21.42
CA ALA A 64 0.44 21.90 -22.41
C ALA A 64 1.84 21.96 -23.07
N GLY A 65 2.79 21.15 -22.59
CA GLY A 65 4.19 21.16 -23.03
C GLY A 65 5.01 22.32 -22.48
N GLU A 66 4.64 22.80 -21.29
CA GLU A 66 5.39 23.79 -20.53
C GLU A 66 6.08 23.13 -19.33
N SER A 67 7.36 23.45 -19.11
CA SER A 67 8.06 23.07 -17.88
C SER A 67 7.81 24.10 -16.79
N ILE A 68 6.93 23.77 -15.84
CA ILE A 68 6.58 24.63 -14.71
C ILE A 68 7.16 24.03 -13.44
N GLN A 69 8.34 24.49 -13.01
CA GLN A 69 9.03 23.99 -11.81
C GLN A 69 9.41 25.14 -10.85
N PRO A 70 8.45 25.90 -10.29
CA PRO A 70 8.78 27.00 -9.40
C PRO A 70 9.36 26.46 -8.10
N GLU A 71 10.42 27.09 -7.63
CA GLU A 71 11.09 26.72 -6.38
C GLU A 71 10.23 27.10 -5.17
N PHE A 72 10.25 26.25 -4.15
CA PHE A 72 9.63 26.54 -2.87
C PHE A 72 10.48 27.51 -2.05
N THR A 73 9.78 28.37 -1.33
CA THR A 73 10.29 29.09 -0.15
C THR A 73 9.41 28.77 1.04
N PHE A 74 9.97 28.69 2.22
CA PHE A 74 9.26 28.41 3.45
C PHE A 74 9.17 29.65 4.30
N SER A 75 8.00 29.90 4.88
CA SER A 75 7.81 30.97 5.85
C SER A 75 7.07 30.46 7.05
N LEU A 76 7.26 31.11 8.21
CA LEU A 76 6.42 30.87 9.39
C LEU A 76 4.94 30.96 9.00
N SER A 77 4.15 30.00 9.46
CA SER A 77 2.71 29.86 9.23
C SER A 77 1.99 29.47 10.53
N GLY A 78 0.70 29.16 10.45
CA GLY A 78 -0.06 28.64 11.59
C GLY A 78 -0.59 29.71 12.54
N GLN A 79 -1.52 29.26 13.37
CA GLN A 79 -2.33 30.13 14.23
C GLN A 79 -1.48 30.83 15.30
N ALA A 80 -0.45 30.17 15.83
CA ALA A 80 0.49 30.77 16.78
C ALA A 80 1.24 31.99 16.19
N ASN A 81 1.36 32.07 14.86
CA ASN A 81 1.94 33.19 14.13
C ASN A 81 0.89 34.12 13.50
N GLY A 82 -0.40 33.96 13.81
CA GLY A 82 -1.50 34.74 13.21
C GLY A 82 -1.71 34.48 11.71
N LYS A 83 -1.28 33.32 11.21
CA LYS A 83 -1.27 32.96 9.78
C LYS A 83 -2.14 31.73 9.49
N PRO A 84 -2.42 31.44 8.20
CA PRO A 84 -3.25 30.29 7.82
C PRO A 84 -2.75 28.96 8.41
N PRO A 85 -3.66 28.00 8.67
CA PRO A 85 -3.32 26.65 9.11
C PRO A 85 -2.53 25.89 8.03
N ILE A 86 -1.99 24.73 8.41
CA ILE A 86 -1.15 23.89 7.52
C ILE A 86 -1.93 23.30 6.33
N TRP A 87 -3.23 23.06 6.50
CA TRP A 87 -4.19 22.81 5.42
C TRP A 87 -5.53 23.51 5.69
N ASN A 88 -6.34 23.65 4.65
CA ASN A 88 -7.61 24.36 4.70
C ASN A 88 -8.67 23.65 5.56
N TRP A 89 -9.53 24.43 6.23
CA TRP A 89 -10.73 23.89 6.86
C TRP A 89 -11.65 23.19 5.85
N ASP A 90 -12.31 22.13 6.29
CA ASP A 90 -13.46 21.53 5.59
C ASP A 90 -14.73 21.76 6.42
N TYR A 91 -15.73 22.36 5.79
CA TYR A 91 -16.99 22.76 6.44
C TYR A 91 -18.18 21.95 5.93
N LYS A 92 -17.96 20.99 5.02
CA LYS A 92 -19.03 20.29 4.29
C LYS A 92 -19.27 18.87 4.81
N ASP A 93 -18.90 18.61 6.07
CA ASP A 93 -18.86 17.27 6.64
C ASP A 93 -20.20 16.86 7.28
N ALA A 94 -21.26 16.88 6.47
CA ALA A 94 -22.59 16.42 6.84
C ALA A 94 -22.75 14.91 6.60
N ALA A 95 -23.06 14.16 7.64
CA ALA A 95 -23.15 12.71 7.69
C ALA A 95 -24.60 12.23 7.94
N PRO A 96 -25.44 12.16 6.89
CA PRO A 96 -26.79 11.61 7.01
C PRO A 96 -26.75 10.10 7.26
N ARG A 97 -27.76 9.62 7.98
CA ARG A 97 -27.96 8.20 8.29
C ARG A 97 -29.43 7.84 8.16
N PHE A 98 -29.69 6.69 7.56
CA PHE A 98 -31.00 6.10 7.41
C PHE A 98 -30.92 4.62 7.75
N ALA A 99 -31.85 4.10 8.52
CA ALA A 99 -31.96 2.67 8.77
C ALA A 99 -33.42 2.24 8.94
N PHE A 100 -33.68 0.96 8.77
CA PHE A 100 -34.96 0.35 9.06
C PHE A 100 -34.78 -0.99 9.76
N ALA A 101 -35.76 -1.34 10.59
CA ALA A 101 -35.91 -2.65 11.19
C ALA A 101 -37.36 -3.12 11.01
N TRP A 102 -37.53 -4.24 10.33
CA TRP A 102 -38.83 -4.78 9.94
C TRP A 102 -38.95 -6.25 10.33
N SER A 103 -39.99 -6.59 11.07
CA SER A 103 -40.38 -7.98 11.38
C SER A 103 -41.59 -8.36 10.53
N PRO A 104 -41.41 -9.05 9.40
CA PRO A 104 -42.54 -9.46 8.56
C PRO A 104 -43.53 -10.34 9.34
N ASN A 105 -44.82 -10.16 9.05
CA ASN A 105 -45.89 -11.01 9.56
C ASN A 105 -46.68 -11.54 8.36
N PHE A 106 -46.29 -12.73 7.89
CA PHE A 106 -46.97 -13.41 6.79
C PHE A 106 -47.91 -14.49 7.32
N ALA A 107 -49.08 -14.63 6.70
CA ALA A 107 -50.01 -15.72 6.99
C ALA A 107 -49.36 -17.07 6.67
N LYS A 108 -49.64 -18.08 7.50
CA LYS A 108 -49.04 -19.43 7.44
C LYS A 108 -49.12 -20.11 6.06
N GLU A 109 -50.18 -19.85 5.30
CA GLU A 109 -50.41 -20.43 3.98
C GLU A 109 -49.67 -19.70 2.84
N SER A 110 -49.09 -18.53 3.12
CA SER A 110 -48.32 -17.77 2.13
C SER A 110 -47.00 -18.49 1.80
N TRP A 111 -46.63 -18.54 0.53
CA TRP A 111 -45.30 -18.99 0.13
C TRP A 111 -44.17 -18.15 0.76
N LEU A 112 -44.44 -16.88 1.08
CA LEU A 112 -43.51 -16.00 1.80
C LEU A 112 -43.28 -16.46 3.24
N ALA A 113 -44.26 -17.09 3.89
CA ALA A 113 -44.08 -17.68 5.22
C ALA A 113 -43.13 -18.88 5.20
N LYS A 114 -42.96 -19.56 4.05
CA LYS A 114 -41.93 -20.60 3.90
C LYS A 114 -40.51 -20.02 3.93
N ILE A 115 -40.33 -18.79 3.44
CA ILE A 115 -39.03 -18.11 3.36
C ILE A 115 -38.75 -17.35 4.67
N PHE A 116 -39.67 -16.51 5.09
CA PHE A 116 -39.49 -15.59 6.22
C PHE A 116 -40.12 -16.10 7.54
N GLY A 117 -40.87 -17.19 7.52
CA GLY A 117 -41.57 -17.68 8.70
C GLY A 117 -42.84 -16.92 9.04
N GLU A 118 -43.51 -17.42 10.08
CA GLU A 118 -44.66 -16.79 10.72
C GLU A 118 -44.25 -15.57 11.56
N SER A 119 -45.25 -14.90 12.18
CA SER A 119 -45.04 -13.72 13.02
C SER A 119 -43.93 -13.93 14.07
N GLY A 120 -42.98 -12.99 14.12
CA GLY A 120 -41.87 -12.99 15.10
C GLY A 120 -40.72 -13.95 14.79
N LYS A 121 -40.77 -14.64 13.64
CA LYS A 121 -39.74 -15.62 13.27
C LYS A 121 -38.65 -15.11 12.32
N SER A 122 -38.78 -13.86 11.84
CA SER A 122 -37.76 -13.15 11.08
C SER A 122 -37.62 -11.69 11.50
N SER A 123 -36.44 -11.14 11.25
CA SER A 123 -36.15 -9.70 11.28
C SER A 123 -35.31 -9.34 10.07
N ILE A 124 -35.72 -8.31 9.34
CA ILE A 124 -34.94 -7.69 8.26
C ILE A 124 -34.49 -6.33 8.78
N ARG A 125 -33.20 -6.04 8.68
CA ARG A 125 -32.63 -4.74 9.04
C ARG A 125 -31.80 -4.23 7.88
N GLY A 126 -31.76 -2.93 7.68
CA GLY A 126 -30.85 -2.37 6.70
C GLY A 126 -30.58 -0.90 6.98
N GLY A 127 -29.45 -0.42 6.49
CA GLY A 127 -28.94 0.88 6.80
C GLY A 127 -28.08 1.47 5.70
N TYR A 128 -28.02 2.80 5.69
CA TYR A 128 -27.10 3.61 4.92
C TYR A 128 -26.60 4.76 5.78
N GLY A 129 -25.32 5.06 5.72
CA GLY A 129 -24.76 6.25 6.37
C GLY A 129 -23.45 6.70 5.77
N ILE A 130 -23.14 7.98 6.00
CA ILE A 130 -21.81 8.55 5.73
C ILE A 130 -21.06 8.69 7.05
N TYR A 131 -19.78 8.36 7.05
CA TYR A 131 -18.89 8.42 8.21
C TYR A 131 -17.59 9.11 7.81
N TYR A 132 -17.28 10.21 8.48
CA TYR A 132 -16.03 10.97 8.31
C TYR A 132 -14.96 10.41 9.24
N ASP A 133 -13.71 10.50 8.79
CA ASP A 133 -12.54 10.02 9.52
C ASP A 133 -11.86 11.15 10.30
N HIS A 134 -11.40 10.83 11.50
CA HIS A 134 -10.64 11.73 12.37
C HIS A 134 -9.16 11.59 12.04
N PHE A 135 -8.73 12.27 10.97
CA PHE A 135 -7.44 12.00 10.32
C PHE A 135 -6.30 12.94 10.74
N GLY A 136 -6.61 14.09 11.35
CA GLY A 136 -5.66 15.18 11.55
C GLY A 136 -4.47 14.81 12.44
N GLU A 137 -4.73 14.13 13.57
CA GLU A 137 -3.71 13.78 14.56
C GLU A 137 -2.67 12.79 14.01
N GLY A 138 -3.13 11.72 13.35
CA GLY A 138 -2.26 10.72 12.73
C GLY A 138 -1.41 11.29 11.61
N VAL A 139 -1.99 12.15 10.76
CA VAL A 139 -1.26 12.82 9.67
C VAL A 139 -0.17 13.74 10.21
N ILE A 140 -0.45 14.52 11.26
CA ILE A 140 0.55 15.41 11.87
C ILE A 140 1.65 14.63 12.59
N ASN A 141 1.31 13.53 13.27
CA ASN A 141 2.32 12.66 13.88
C ASN A 141 3.29 12.11 12.83
N SER A 142 2.75 11.59 11.71
CA SER A 142 3.54 11.11 10.57
C SER A 142 4.42 12.23 9.98
N PHE A 143 3.84 13.42 9.77
CA PHE A 143 4.55 14.57 9.23
C PHE A 143 5.69 15.07 10.15
N ASP A 144 5.45 15.12 11.46
CA ASP A 144 6.46 15.59 12.42
C ASP A 144 7.64 14.62 12.56
N ARG A 145 7.36 13.31 12.54
CA ARG A 145 8.37 12.25 12.63
C ARG A 145 9.43 12.32 11.53
N MET A 146 9.06 12.81 10.35
CA MET A 146 9.95 12.87 9.17
C MET A 146 10.71 14.21 9.05
N GLY A 147 10.79 15.00 10.14
CA GLY A 147 11.63 16.20 10.20
C GLY A 147 10.92 17.49 9.79
N SER A 148 9.60 17.45 9.54
CA SER A 148 8.74 18.58 9.21
C SER A 148 9.27 19.49 8.08
N PHE A 149 8.66 19.39 6.90
CA PHE A 149 9.01 20.15 5.69
C PHE A 149 9.34 21.62 5.98
N GLY A 150 10.58 22.05 5.70
CA GLY A 150 11.04 23.43 5.91
C GLY A 150 11.57 23.79 7.30
N LEU A 151 11.63 22.83 8.25
CA LEU A 151 12.20 23.01 9.60
C LEU A 151 13.39 22.09 9.86
N THR A 152 14.02 21.58 8.80
CA THR A 152 14.95 20.46 8.92
C THR A 152 16.11 20.75 9.86
N THR A 153 16.31 19.83 10.83
CA THR A 153 17.57 19.65 11.56
C THR A 153 18.40 18.51 10.97
N ILE A 154 17.87 17.85 9.93
CA ILE A 154 18.45 16.70 9.24
C ILE A 154 19.15 17.20 7.99
N ILE A 155 20.40 16.78 7.82
CA ILE A 155 21.19 17.07 6.64
C ILE A 155 21.12 15.82 5.78
N GLY A 156 20.43 15.90 4.64
CA GLY A 156 20.34 14.82 3.65
C GLY A 156 21.44 14.93 2.61
N ASP A 157 21.91 13.79 2.11
CA ASP A 157 22.71 13.68 0.91
C ASP A 157 21.81 13.61 -0.33
N PRO A 158 22.24 14.17 -1.49
CA PRO A 158 21.53 13.94 -2.74
C PRO A 158 21.68 12.47 -3.16
N ALA A 159 20.56 11.80 -3.38
CA ALA A 159 20.55 10.38 -3.76
C ALA A 159 21.22 10.15 -5.13
N GLY A 160 21.83 8.97 -5.32
CA GLY A 160 22.33 8.51 -6.63
C GLY A 160 23.65 9.13 -7.12
N LEU A 161 24.35 9.93 -6.31
CA LEU A 161 25.59 10.58 -6.72
C LEU A 161 26.86 9.70 -6.63
N VAL A 162 26.83 8.61 -5.86
CA VAL A 162 27.98 7.73 -5.65
C VAL A 162 27.60 6.26 -5.87
N THR A 163 28.49 5.49 -6.51
CA THR A 163 28.36 4.02 -6.62
C THR A 163 28.76 3.36 -5.30
N PRO A 164 28.41 2.07 -5.05
CA PRO A 164 28.88 1.34 -3.87
C PRO A 164 30.42 1.31 -3.72
N ASP A 165 31.15 1.29 -4.83
CA ASP A 165 32.62 1.32 -4.85
C ASP A 165 33.18 2.71 -4.52
N GLN A 166 32.44 3.76 -4.89
CA GLN A 166 32.75 5.15 -4.61
C GLN A 166 32.04 5.68 -3.35
N SER A 167 31.36 4.81 -2.62
CA SER A 167 30.61 5.21 -1.46
C SER A 167 31.59 5.52 -0.32
N PRO A 168 31.49 6.71 0.28
CA PRO A 168 32.34 7.11 1.39
C PRO A 168 32.12 6.16 2.57
N ARG A 169 33.20 5.53 3.03
CA ARG A 169 33.13 4.60 4.16
C ARG A 169 33.43 5.34 5.46
N PHE A 170 32.72 4.96 6.52
CA PHE A 170 33.05 5.40 7.88
C PHE A 170 34.54 5.13 8.15
N SER A 171 35.30 6.19 8.41
CA SER A 171 36.71 6.07 8.81
C SER A 171 36.87 5.72 10.29
N SER A 172 35.80 5.91 11.08
CA SER A 172 35.67 5.45 12.45
C SER A 172 34.18 5.42 12.86
N LEU A 173 33.88 4.86 14.03
CA LEU A 173 32.53 4.81 14.60
C LEU A 173 31.89 6.20 14.79
N TYR A 174 32.69 7.27 14.79
CA TYR A 174 32.26 8.65 15.08
C TYR A 174 32.49 9.63 13.92
N ASN A 175 33.14 9.20 12.84
CA ASN A 175 33.45 10.06 11.70
C ASN A 175 32.57 9.72 10.51
N VAL A 176 31.53 10.55 10.30
CA VAL A 176 30.76 10.57 9.06
C VAL A 176 31.62 11.26 7.99
N PRO A 177 31.95 10.60 6.87
CA PRO A 177 32.65 11.25 5.77
C PRO A 177 31.84 12.45 5.26
N THR A 178 32.49 13.61 5.12
CA THR A 178 31.86 14.85 4.64
C THR A 178 32.14 15.12 3.16
N PHE A 179 33.12 14.41 2.60
CA PHE A 179 33.51 14.46 1.19
C PHE A 179 33.82 13.05 0.68
N PHE A 180 33.67 12.84 -0.62
CA PHE A 180 34.28 11.70 -1.30
C PHE A 180 35.32 12.18 -2.33
N ASN A 181 36.48 11.52 -2.32
CA ASN A 181 37.54 11.68 -3.32
C ASN A 181 37.59 10.38 -4.12
N GLY A 182 37.22 10.35 -5.40
CA GLY A 182 37.38 9.10 -6.14
C GLY A 182 36.81 8.98 -7.54
N CYS A 183 37.15 9.90 -8.43
CA CYS A 183 37.19 9.56 -9.86
C CYS A 183 38.56 9.95 -10.41
N THR A 184 39.60 9.15 -10.13
CA THR A 184 40.96 9.37 -10.66
C THR A 184 41.12 9.01 -12.14
N ASN A 185 40.06 8.68 -12.86
CA ASN A 185 40.09 8.45 -14.31
C ASN A 185 38.78 8.97 -14.91
N GLY A 186 38.84 9.88 -15.89
CA GLY A 186 37.69 10.61 -16.42
C GLY A 186 36.65 9.77 -17.16
N GLY A 187 35.83 9.01 -16.41
CA GLY A 187 34.60 8.38 -16.87
C GLY A 187 33.37 9.23 -16.52
N ASN A 188 32.25 8.93 -17.17
CA ASN A 188 31.00 9.70 -17.28
C ASN A 188 30.49 10.43 -16.02
N PRO A 189 29.67 11.50 -16.20
CA PRO A 189 28.98 12.21 -15.11
C PRO A 189 28.34 11.23 -14.11
N PRO A 190 28.44 11.50 -12.80
CA PRO A 190 28.70 12.81 -12.17
C PRO A 190 30.19 13.18 -11.94
N CYS A 191 31.14 12.37 -12.42
CA CYS A 191 32.58 12.49 -12.12
C CYS A 191 33.35 13.63 -12.85
N GLN A 192 32.89 14.87 -12.82
CA GLN A 192 33.62 16.02 -13.45
C GLN A 192 34.42 16.90 -12.48
N THR A 193 34.34 16.69 -11.16
CA THR A 193 35.10 17.46 -10.16
C THR A 193 35.92 16.55 -9.24
N THR A 194 37.02 17.08 -8.70
CA THR A 194 37.97 16.31 -7.87
C THR A 194 37.48 16.09 -6.43
N GLN A 195 36.45 16.83 -5.98
CA GLN A 195 35.85 16.70 -4.64
C GLN A 195 34.35 17.05 -4.68
N PHE A 196 33.50 16.14 -4.22
CA PHE A 196 32.07 16.39 -3.97
C PHE A 196 31.79 16.40 -2.46
N GLN A 197 31.03 17.38 -2.00
CA GLN A 197 30.52 17.43 -0.63
C GLN A 197 29.34 16.48 -0.47
N LEU A 198 29.50 15.44 0.35
CA LEU A 198 28.44 14.49 0.69
C LEU A 198 27.41 15.13 1.62
N LYS A 199 27.87 16.11 2.39
CA LYS A 199 27.10 16.77 3.42
C LYS A 199 27.26 18.29 3.22
N PRO A 200 26.31 18.96 2.56
CA PRO A 200 26.35 20.40 2.43
C PRO A 200 26.25 21.07 3.81
N PRO A 201 26.82 22.28 4.00
CA PRO A 201 26.65 23.02 5.24
C PRO A 201 25.16 23.24 5.53
N ALA A 202 24.80 23.22 6.82
CA ALA A 202 23.44 23.53 7.23
C ALA A 202 23.04 24.91 6.66
N PRO A 203 21.81 25.05 6.13
CA PRO A 203 21.37 26.32 5.60
C PRO A 203 21.42 27.42 6.66
N THR A 204 21.56 28.67 6.22
CA THR A 204 21.46 29.81 7.13
C THR A 204 20.08 29.82 7.77
N GLY A 205 20.02 29.84 9.10
CA GLY A 205 18.76 29.87 9.83
C GLY A 205 17.97 31.14 9.57
N GLY A 206 16.64 31.05 9.58
CA GLY A 206 15.73 32.19 9.41
C GLY A 206 14.62 31.92 8.40
N PHE A 207 13.59 32.79 8.40
CA PHE A 207 12.48 32.74 7.45
C PHE A 207 12.35 34.08 6.71
N PRO A 208 12.09 34.09 5.39
CA PRO A 208 11.83 32.93 4.54
C PRO A 208 13.09 32.08 4.26
N TYR A 209 12.92 30.76 4.28
CA TYR A 209 13.97 29.78 3.97
C TYR A 209 13.77 29.23 2.56
N LYS A 210 14.80 29.29 1.71
CA LYS A 210 14.79 28.65 0.39
C LYS A 210 15.63 27.36 0.47
N PRO A 211 15.06 26.17 0.21
CA PRO A 211 15.84 24.96 0.07
C PRO A 211 16.89 25.08 -1.04
N PRO A 212 18.04 24.40 -0.90
CA PRO A 212 19.01 24.27 -1.97
C PRO A 212 18.35 23.81 -3.29
N ASP A 213 18.82 24.34 -4.40
CA ASP A 213 18.27 24.20 -5.76
C ASP A 213 19.31 23.65 -6.74
N ASN A 214 20.35 23.00 -6.21
CA ASN A 214 21.40 22.41 -7.02
C ASN A 214 22.00 21.21 -6.26
N PRO A 215 22.21 20.06 -6.92
CA PRO A 215 22.86 18.89 -6.32
C PRO A 215 24.16 19.20 -5.56
N ASN A 216 24.97 20.14 -6.06
CA ASN A 216 26.23 20.56 -5.43
C ASN A 216 26.05 21.30 -4.10
N THR A 217 24.85 21.83 -3.84
CA THR A 217 24.52 22.62 -2.64
C THR A 217 23.54 21.91 -1.70
N GLY A 218 23.16 20.67 -2.01
CA GLY A 218 22.14 19.91 -1.27
C GLY A 218 20.74 19.92 -1.86
N GLY A 219 20.59 20.33 -3.12
CA GLY A 219 19.35 20.19 -3.87
C GLY A 219 19.07 18.72 -4.20
N GLU A 220 17.96 18.46 -4.89
CA GLU A 220 17.49 17.11 -5.21
C GLU A 220 17.31 16.20 -3.98
N SER A 221 16.97 16.78 -2.83
CA SER A 221 16.75 16.03 -1.59
C SER A 221 15.48 15.20 -1.62
N ILE A 222 15.47 14.06 -0.94
CA ILE A 222 14.25 13.31 -0.64
C ILE A 222 13.62 13.92 0.61
N SER A 223 12.39 14.39 0.50
CA SER A 223 11.71 15.14 1.55
C SER A 223 10.27 14.69 1.75
N TRP A 224 9.74 14.96 2.94
CA TRP A 224 8.33 14.72 3.30
C TRP A 224 7.63 16.04 3.56
N GLY A 225 6.55 16.27 2.82
CA GLY A 225 5.68 17.43 2.86
C GLY A 225 4.25 17.07 3.26
N LEU A 226 3.39 18.08 3.23
CA LEU A 226 1.97 17.91 3.47
C LEU A 226 1.13 18.75 2.51
N ASP A 227 0.17 18.11 1.83
CA ASP A 227 -0.71 18.79 0.90
C ASP A 227 -1.61 19.78 1.66
N ASN A 228 -1.50 21.07 1.36
CA ASN A 228 -2.34 22.09 1.98
C ASN A 228 -3.80 22.06 1.45
N GLY A 229 -4.08 21.21 0.47
CA GLY A 229 -5.40 20.93 -0.11
C GLY A 229 -6.15 19.75 0.50
N LEU A 230 -5.67 19.14 1.60
CA LEU A 230 -6.33 18.02 2.28
C LEU A 230 -7.82 18.29 2.59
N LYS A 231 -8.63 17.26 2.40
CA LYS A 231 -10.08 17.23 2.69
C LYS A 231 -10.44 16.06 3.58
N THR A 232 -11.50 16.19 4.36
CA THR A 232 -11.89 15.14 5.29
C THR A 232 -12.20 13.83 4.55
N PRO A 233 -11.49 12.72 4.84
CA PRO A 233 -11.82 11.40 4.32
C PRO A 233 -13.19 10.94 4.81
N TYR A 234 -13.92 10.18 3.99
CA TYR A 234 -15.19 9.63 4.41
C TYR A 234 -15.52 8.30 3.74
N SER A 235 -16.47 7.57 4.31
CA SER A 235 -16.98 6.33 3.73
C SER A 235 -18.50 6.29 3.73
N HIS A 236 -19.06 5.79 2.63
CA HIS A 236 -20.44 5.35 2.57
C HIS A 236 -20.51 3.92 3.11
N VAL A 237 -21.38 3.65 4.07
CA VAL A 237 -21.64 2.32 4.60
C VAL A 237 -23.07 1.94 4.27
N VAL A 238 -23.24 0.73 3.72
CA VAL A 238 -24.53 0.12 3.40
C VAL A 238 -24.57 -1.24 4.08
N ASP A 239 -25.67 -1.56 4.74
CA ASP A 239 -25.90 -2.88 5.31
C ASP A 239 -27.33 -3.36 5.07
N LEU A 240 -27.49 -4.67 4.93
CA LEU A 240 -28.79 -5.33 4.85
C LEU A 240 -28.65 -6.72 5.48
N SER A 241 -29.39 -7.00 6.55
CA SER A 241 -29.40 -8.29 7.24
C SER A 241 -30.78 -8.91 7.33
N LEU A 242 -30.83 -10.24 7.24
CA LEU A 242 -31.99 -11.07 7.47
C LEU A 242 -31.65 -12.09 8.56
N THR A 243 -32.29 -11.98 9.71
CA THR A 243 -32.24 -12.97 10.79
C THR A 243 -33.50 -13.85 10.74
N ARG A 244 -33.33 -15.17 10.87
CA ARG A 244 -34.39 -16.19 10.83
C ARG A 244 -34.23 -17.19 11.97
N ASP A 245 -35.28 -17.40 12.76
CA ASP A 245 -35.39 -18.53 13.69
C ASP A 245 -35.82 -19.79 12.92
N LEU A 246 -34.92 -20.78 12.84
CA LEU A 246 -35.14 -22.04 12.12
C LEU A 246 -35.80 -23.11 13.00
N GLY A 247 -36.09 -22.81 14.27
CA GLY A 247 -36.61 -23.76 15.25
C GLY A 247 -35.52 -24.64 15.86
N HIS A 248 -35.88 -25.45 16.86
CA HIS A 248 -34.97 -26.39 17.54
C HIS A 248 -33.67 -25.75 18.10
N GLY A 249 -33.74 -24.46 18.44
CA GLY A 249 -32.61 -23.69 18.97
C GLY A 249 -31.67 -23.12 17.90
N PHE A 250 -31.98 -23.25 16.61
CA PHE A 250 -31.19 -22.71 15.49
C PHE A 250 -31.64 -21.31 15.07
N VAL A 251 -30.68 -20.41 14.89
CA VAL A 251 -30.87 -19.08 14.33
C VAL A 251 -29.88 -18.87 13.20
N MET A 252 -30.37 -18.44 12.04
CA MET A 252 -29.55 -18.08 10.89
C MET A 252 -29.62 -16.58 10.67
N GLU A 253 -28.49 -15.95 10.36
CA GLU A 253 -28.42 -14.57 9.91
C GLU A 253 -27.61 -14.48 8.62
N THR A 254 -28.14 -13.80 7.62
CA THR A 254 -27.42 -13.50 6.37
C THR A 254 -27.42 -11.99 6.16
N SER A 255 -26.24 -11.43 5.91
CA SER A 255 -26.02 -9.98 5.83
C SER A 255 -25.19 -9.62 4.61
N TYR A 256 -25.56 -8.55 3.92
CA TYR A 256 -24.70 -7.83 3.00
C TYR A 256 -24.11 -6.61 3.70
N VAL A 257 -22.81 -6.36 3.51
CA VAL A 257 -22.09 -5.19 4.01
C VAL A 257 -21.30 -4.56 2.87
N GLY A 258 -21.54 -3.28 2.59
CA GLY A 258 -20.79 -2.48 1.64
C GLY A 258 -20.13 -1.29 2.33
N ARG A 259 -18.84 -1.05 2.06
CA ARG A 259 -18.12 0.15 2.53
C ARG A 259 -17.35 0.77 1.37
N PHE A 260 -17.64 2.03 1.06
CA PHE A 260 -17.08 2.73 -0.09
C PHE A 260 -16.37 4.00 0.36
N GLY A 261 -15.04 3.96 0.43
CA GLY A 261 -14.20 5.07 0.84
C GLY A 261 -14.00 6.10 -0.27
N ARG A 262 -13.99 7.38 0.11
CA ARG A 262 -13.76 8.53 -0.75
C ARG A 262 -12.83 9.49 -0.04
N ARG A 263 -11.94 10.12 -0.81
CA ARG A 263 -10.94 11.07 -0.27
C ARG A 263 -10.08 10.44 0.82
N LEU A 264 -9.85 9.14 0.73
CA LEU A 264 -8.97 8.45 1.67
C LEU A 264 -7.55 9.00 1.53
N LEU A 265 -6.80 8.96 2.63
CA LEU A 265 -5.41 9.37 2.62
C LEU A 265 -4.59 8.42 1.77
N GLN A 266 -3.71 9.02 0.97
CA GLN A 266 -2.79 8.32 0.09
C GLN A 266 -1.49 9.12 0.03
N GLN A 267 -0.35 8.45 0.06
CA GLN A 267 0.94 9.11 -0.13
C GLN A 267 1.27 9.19 -1.63
N LEU A 268 1.63 10.39 -2.07
CA LEU A 268 2.06 10.71 -3.43
C LEU A 268 3.47 11.28 -3.39
N ASP A 269 4.27 11.02 -4.41
CA ASP A 269 5.46 11.83 -4.69
C ASP A 269 5.09 12.92 -5.69
N VAL A 270 4.97 14.16 -5.21
CA VAL A 270 4.62 15.30 -6.06
C VAL A 270 5.83 15.91 -6.77
N ALA A 271 7.06 15.48 -6.42
CA ALA A 271 8.28 15.90 -7.12
C ALA A 271 8.58 15.06 -8.38
N GLN A 272 7.93 13.89 -8.54
CA GLN A 272 8.08 12.97 -9.67
C GLN A 272 8.35 13.69 -11.01
N PRO A 273 9.30 13.24 -11.85
CA PRO A 273 9.65 13.94 -13.08
C PRO A 273 8.44 14.18 -13.99
N LEU A 274 8.40 15.33 -14.65
CA LEU A 274 7.28 15.67 -15.55
C LEU A 274 7.20 14.68 -16.72
N ASP A 275 5.98 14.17 -16.97
CA ASP A 275 5.64 13.54 -18.25
C ASP A 275 5.34 14.65 -19.28
N LEU A 276 6.39 15.37 -19.66
CA LEU A 276 6.28 16.57 -20.49
C LEU A 276 5.80 16.20 -21.89
N ARG A 277 4.76 16.88 -22.37
CA ARG A 277 4.27 16.71 -23.74
C ARG A 277 5.05 17.59 -24.72
N ASP A 278 5.44 17.06 -25.86
CA ASP A 278 5.92 17.86 -26.99
C ASP A 278 4.71 18.44 -27.75
N PRO A 279 4.50 19.78 -27.76
CA PRO A 279 3.37 20.39 -28.45
C PRO A 279 3.37 20.18 -29.97
N LYS A 280 4.54 19.95 -30.58
CA LYS A 280 4.66 19.80 -32.04
C LYS A 280 4.20 18.43 -32.53
N SER A 281 4.62 17.36 -31.86
CA SER A 281 4.23 16.00 -32.22
C SER A 281 3.01 15.49 -31.46
N GLY A 282 2.69 16.08 -30.31
CA GLY A 282 1.65 15.64 -29.39
C GLY A 282 2.06 14.45 -28.51
N MET A 283 3.28 13.91 -28.67
CA MET A 283 3.86 12.81 -27.90
C MET A 283 4.36 13.28 -26.54
N ASP A 284 4.24 12.45 -25.52
CA ASP A 284 4.79 12.70 -24.17
C ASP A 284 6.07 11.90 -23.91
N LEU A 285 6.73 12.18 -22.78
CA LEU A 285 7.99 11.55 -22.41
C LEU A 285 7.84 10.04 -22.26
N TYR A 286 6.76 9.58 -21.60
CA TYR A 286 6.51 8.16 -21.40
C TYR A 286 6.31 7.43 -22.73
N ALA A 287 5.52 7.96 -23.67
CA ALA A 287 5.37 7.34 -24.99
C ALA A 287 6.70 7.29 -25.76
N ALA A 288 7.49 8.36 -25.73
CA ALA A 288 8.78 8.41 -26.43
C ALA A 288 9.80 7.42 -25.86
N THR A 289 9.86 7.30 -24.53
CA THR A 289 10.78 6.39 -23.83
C THR A 289 10.32 4.94 -23.90
N GLN A 290 9.01 4.66 -23.95
CA GLN A 290 8.49 3.31 -24.27
C GLN A 290 8.92 2.83 -25.66
N MET A 291 8.93 3.71 -26.67
CA MET A 291 9.45 3.36 -27.99
C MET A 291 10.94 2.98 -27.95
N ILE A 292 11.73 3.69 -27.14
CA ILE A 292 13.13 3.32 -26.87
C ILE A 292 13.22 1.96 -26.18
N ALA A 293 12.45 1.75 -25.10
CA ALA A 293 12.44 0.51 -24.34
C ALA A 293 12.16 -0.71 -25.25
N HIS A 294 11.17 -0.60 -26.13
CA HIS A 294 10.86 -1.63 -27.11
C HIS A 294 11.99 -1.86 -28.11
N ALA A 295 12.62 -0.79 -28.62
CA ALA A 295 13.76 -0.90 -29.52
C ALA A 295 14.96 -1.58 -28.85
N THR A 296 15.24 -1.24 -27.59
CA THR A 296 16.30 -1.85 -26.76
C THR A 296 16.04 -3.34 -26.55
N GLN A 297 14.82 -3.70 -26.13
CA GLN A 297 14.43 -5.10 -25.91
C GLN A 297 14.44 -5.93 -27.20
N ALA A 298 14.19 -5.31 -28.36
CA ALA A 298 14.32 -5.95 -29.66
C ALA A 298 15.79 -6.06 -30.15
N GLY A 299 16.76 -5.49 -29.42
CA GLY A 299 18.17 -5.47 -29.81
C GLY A 299 18.45 -4.59 -31.02
N THR A 300 17.65 -3.54 -31.25
CA THR A 300 17.77 -2.66 -32.42
C THR A 300 19.08 -1.88 -32.35
N PRO A 301 19.97 -2.00 -33.36
CA PRO A 301 21.20 -1.21 -33.39
C PRO A 301 20.92 0.29 -33.49
N VAL A 302 21.66 1.13 -32.76
CA VAL A 302 21.48 2.60 -32.70
C VAL A 302 21.43 3.26 -34.08
N GLN A 303 22.28 2.81 -35.02
CA GLN A 303 22.32 3.31 -36.38
C GLN A 303 21.03 3.04 -37.18
N ASN A 304 20.24 2.05 -36.78
CA ASN A 304 18.98 1.66 -37.42
C ASN A 304 17.75 2.28 -36.75
N LEU A 305 17.92 2.97 -35.62
CA LEU A 305 16.79 3.54 -34.90
C LEU A 305 16.16 4.69 -35.71
N THR A 306 14.86 4.59 -35.97
CA THR A 306 14.11 5.65 -36.65
C THR A 306 13.92 6.85 -35.73
N LYS A 307 13.93 8.06 -36.29
CA LYS A 307 13.66 9.29 -35.56
C LYS A 307 12.34 9.23 -34.80
N ILE A 308 12.38 9.55 -33.52
CA ILE A 308 11.22 9.74 -32.66
C ILE A 308 11.00 11.26 -32.56
N PRO A 309 9.86 11.79 -33.04
CA PRO A 309 9.63 13.24 -33.10
C PRO A 309 9.86 13.98 -31.79
N TYR A 310 9.51 13.36 -30.66
CA TYR A 310 9.71 13.92 -29.32
C TYR A 310 11.17 14.35 -29.07
N PHE A 311 12.13 13.45 -29.28
CA PHE A 311 13.55 13.75 -29.03
C PHE A 311 14.11 14.73 -30.06
N GLU A 312 13.69 14.63 -31.33
CA GLU A 312 14.13 15.58 -32.35
C GLU A 312 13.64 17.01 -32.07
N ASN A 313 12.45 17.16 -31.49
CA ASN A 313 11.84 18.45 -31.20
C ASN A 313 12.34 19.07 -29.89
N LEU A 314 12.43 18.28 -28.82
CA LEU A 314 12.81 18.77 -27.48
C LEU A 314 14.30 18.74 -27.22
N PHE A 315 15.09 17.90 -27.89
CA PHE A 315 16.55 17.84 -27.72
C PHE A 315 17.30 18.20 -29.02
N PRO A 316 17.03 19.36 -29.64
CA PRO A 316 17.60 19.70 -30.94
C PRO A 316 19.13 19.77 -30.90
N LEU A 317 19.71 20.22 -29.78
CA LEU A 317 21.16 20.33 -29.59
C LEU A 317 21.87 18.98 -29.42
N ALA A 318 21.14 17.88 -29.17
CA ALA A 318 21.75 16.55 -29.13
C ALA A 318 22.12 16.04 -30.53
N THR A 319 21.57 16.63 -31.61
CA THR A 319 21.87 16.20 -32.98
C THR A 319 23.33 16.49 -33.34
N GLY A 320 24.03 15.48 -33.85
CA GLY A 320 25.40 15.57 -34.34
C GLY A 320 26.46 15.59 -33.25
N GLN A 321 26.07 15.52 -31.96
CA GLN A 321 27.01 15.39 -30.85
C GLN A 321 27.56 13.97 -30.77
N THR A 322 28.80 13.84 -30.30
CA THR A 322 29.39 12.53 -29.97
C THR A 322 28.89 12.07 -28.60
N PRO A 323 28.22 10.92 -28.50
CA PRO A 323 27.73 10.43 -27.21
C PRO A 323 28.90 10.04 -26.30
N THR A 324 28.86 10.49 -25.05
CA THR A 324 29.78 10.07 -23.97
C THR A 324 29.25 8.87 -23.19
N ILE A 325 27.92 8.66 -23.24
CA ILE A 325 27.23 7.49 -22.71
C ILE A 325 26.88 6.60 -23.89
N THR A 326 27.20 5.32 -23.83
CA THR A 326 26.89 4.35 -24.89
C THR A 326 26.39 3.04 -24.29
N CYS A 327 25.08 2.80 -24.35
CA CYS A 327 24.43 1.58 -23.85
C CYS A 327 23.65 0.84 -24.93
N ALA A 328 23.36 1.49 -26.05
CA ALA A 328 22.56 0.89 -27.11
C ALA A 328 23.37 -0.16 -27.89
N PRO A 329 22.72 -1.19 -28.44
CA PRO A 329 23.38 -2.10 -29.37
C PRO A 329 23.93 -1.36 -30.59
N GLY A 330 25.06 -1.82 -31.14
CA GLY A 330 25.62 -1.29 -32.38
C GLY A 330 26.69 -0.23 -32.18
N THR A 331 26.82 0.68 -33.14
CA THR A 331 27.84 1.74 -33.11
C THR A 331 27.19 3.06 -33.51
N PRO A 332 27.29 4.11 -32.68
CA PRO A 332 26.78 5.43 -33.00
C PRO A 332 27.28 5.89 -34.38
N PRO A 333 26.41 6.37 -35.28
CA PRO A 333 26.84 6.93 -36.55
C PRO A 333 27.67 8.20 -36.30
N ALA A 334 28.51 8.60 -37.26
CA ALA A 334 29.39 9.77 -37.12
C ALA A 334 28.64 11.11 -36.92
N ARG A 335 27.36 11.17 -37.29
CA ARG A 335 26.47 12.31 -37.07
C ARG A 335 25.11 11.79 -36.60
N PRO A 336 24.98 11.43 -35.32
CA PRO A 336 23.75 10.85 -34.79
C PRO A 336 22.62 11.88 -34.77
N THR A 337 21.39 11.41 -34.92
CA THR A 337 20.21 12.24 -34.67
C THR A 337 20.00 12.42 -33.16
N ALA A 338 19.18 13.40 -32.75
CA ALA A 338 18.82 13.54 -31.34
C ALA A 338 18.25 12.23 -30.78
N THR A 339 17.35 11.58 -31.51
CA THR A 339 16.80 10.27 -31.14
C THR A 339 17.87 9.21 -30.87
N GLN A 340 18.88 9.11 -31.74
CA GLN A 340 19.95 8.12 -31.58
C GLN A 340 20.80 8.40 -30.35
N ASN A 341 21.10 9.67 -30.07
CA ASN A 341 21.82 10.05 -28.87
C ASN A 341 20.99 9.86 -27.58
N MET A 342 19.69 10.17 -27.61
CA MET A 342 18.81 9.89 -26.48
C MET A 342 18.59 8.40 -26.27
N TYR A 343 18.62 7.60 -27.35
CA TYR A 343 18.61 6.14 -27.26
C TYR A 343 19.83 5.59 -26.55
N GLU A 344 21.02 6.18 -26.72
CA GLU A 344 22.20 5.76 -25.96
C GLU A 344 22.04 5.94 -24.45
N ILE A 345 21.40 7.03 -24.01
CA ILE A 345 21.09 7.27 -22.59
C ILE A 345 19.98 6.32 -22.11
N PHE A 346 18.82 6.37 -22.75
CA PHE A 346 17.63 5.66 -22.27
C PHE A 346 17.66 4.16 -22.56
N SER A 347 18.64 3.62 -23.30
CA SER A 347 18.77 2.16 -23.49
C SER A 347 19.57 1.47 -22.39
N CYS A 348 20.25 2.24 -21.53
CA CYS A 348 20.87 1.69 -20.33
C CYS A 348 19.82 0.97 -19.47
N ASN A 349 20.27 -0.03 -18.70
CA ASN A 349 19.39 -0.85 -17.86
C ASN A 349 18.22 -1.51 -18.62
N GLY A 350 18.42 -1.82 -19.91
CA GLY A 350 17.42 -2.51 -20.74
C GLY A 350 16.25 -1.64 -21.19
N GLY A 351 16.35 -0.32 -21.00
CA GLY A 351 15.36 0.65 -21.45
C GLY A 351 14.15 0.84 -20.54
N ILE A 352 14.17 0.24 -19.35
CA ILE A 352 13.05 0.25 -18.40
C ILE A 352 13.25 1.25 -17.25
N ASP A 353 14.49 1.66 -16.98
CA ASP A 353 14.85 2.54 -15.86
C ASP A 353 14.79 4.04 -16.23
N MET A 354 13.61 4.50 -16.63
CA MET A 354 13.47 5.81 -17.26
C MET A 354 13.96 6.98 -16.40
N THR A 355 13.63 7.00 -15.10
CA THR A 355 13.93 8.16 -14.25
C THR A 355 15.41 8.28 -13.96
N THR A 356 16.09 7.16 -13.72
CA THR A 356 17.54 7.12 -13.53
C THR A 356 18.27 7.67 -14.75
N GLU A 357 17.86 7.25 -15.95
CA GLU A 357 18.50 7.74 -17.17
C GLU A 357 18.12 9.20 -17.50
N LEU A 358 16.94 9.65 -17.10
CA LEU A 358 16.50 11.04 -17.27
C LEU A 358 17.38 12.03 -16.51
N ILE A 359 18.01 11.62 -15.41
CA ILE A 359 18.97 12.46 -14.67
C ILE A 359 20.13 12.88 -15.59
N GLN A 360 20.65 11.98 -16.41
CA GLN A 360 21.73 12.29 -17.35
C GLN A 360 21.29 13.33 -18.38
N ALA A 361 20.06 13.18 -18.86
CA ALA A 361 19.46 14.06 -19.88
C ALA A 361 19.01 15.43 -19.35
N ASP A 362 18.82 15.59 -18.03
CA ASP A 362 18.20 16.80 -17.46
C ASP A 362 19.03 17.50 -16.37
N TRP A 363 19.71 16.77 -15.48
CA TRP A 363 20.53 17.37 -14.41
C TRP A 363 21.92 17.72 -14.91
N PHE A 364 22.54 16.77 -15.61
CA PHE A 364 23.94 16.86 -16.06
C PHE A 364 24.06 17.31 -17.51
N CYS A 365 22.97 17.82 -18.08
CA CYS A 365 22.95 18.29 -19.45
C CYS A 365 23.66 19.64 -19.61
N ASP A 366 24.25 19.87 -20.77
CA ASP A 366 24.83 21.15 -21.18
C ASP A 366 23.80 21.98 -21.95
N PRO A 367 23.41 23.17 -21.45
CA PRO A 367 22.45 24.02 -22.12
C PRO A 367 23.02 24.73 -23.37
N THR A 368 24.36 24.74 -23.54
CA THR A 368 25.01 25.38 -24.69
C THR A 368 25.11 24.47 -25.91
N GLY A 369 24.97 23.16 -25.72
CA GLY A 369 25.18 22.15 -26.77
C GLY A 369 26.64 21.95 -27.16
N ALA A 370 27.59 22.45 -26.37
CA ALA A 370 29.02 22.22 -26.56
C ALA A 370 29.44 20.80 -26.12
N ALA A 371 28.74 20.22 -25.14
CA ALA A 371 28.96 18.88 -24.62
C ALA A 371 27.68 18.04 -24.64
N PHE A 372 27.85 16.72 -24.63
CA PHE A 372 26.77 15.74 -24.46
C PHE A 372 26.77 15.22 -23.02
N PRO A 373 25.61 15.02 -22.38
CA PRO A 373 24.24 15.22 -22.88
C PRO A 373 23.85 16.70 -23.10
N ALA A 374 23.06 17.00 -24.14
CA ALA A 374 22.53 18.36 -24.35
C ALA A 374 21.15 18.53 -23.70
N CYS A 375 20.87 19.70 -23.13
CA CYS A 375 19.60 19.94 -22.43
C CYS A 375 18.38 20.01 -23.36
N ALA A 376 17.22 19.69 -22.81
CA ALA A 376 15.95 19.92 -23.47
C ALA A 376 15.66 21.42 -23.69
N THR A 377 15.04 21.73 -24.82
CA THR A 377 14.57 23.05 -25.23
C THR A 377 13.05 23.07 -25.19
N VAL A 378 12.50 23.70 -24.15
CA VAL A 378 11.06 23.80 -23.92
C VAL A 378 10.65 25.26 -24.10
N ASN A 379 9.68 25.51 -24.99
CA ASN A 379 9.22 26.87 -25.33
C ASN A 379 10.35 27.86 -25.66
N GLY A 380 11.38 27.38 -26.36
CA GLY A 380 12.53 28.18 -26.78
C GLY A 380 13.58 28.44 -25.69
N VAL A 381 13.41 27.87 -24.50
CA VAL A 381 14.37 27.96 -23.40
C VAL A 381 15.10 26.62 -23.25
N THR A 382 16.43 26.65 -23.37
CA THR A 382 17.30 25.49 -23.16
C THR A 382 18.00 25.63 -21.82
N LYS A 383 17.73 24.72 -20.88
CA LYS A 383 18.31 24.73 -19.52
C LYS A 383 18.22 23.34 -18.87
N PRO A 384 18.99 23.06 -17.81
CA PRO A 384 18.76 21.92 -16.93
C PRO A 384 17.43 22.02 -16.19
N PHE A 385 16.99 20.92 -15.58
CA PHE A 385 15.78 20.83 -14.75
C PHE A 385 14.50 21.22 -15.51
N GLN A 386 14.37 20.76 -16.75
CA GLN A 386 13.14 20.86 -17.53
C GLN A 386 12.13 19.78 -17.14
N PHE A 387 12.59 18.66 -16.58
CA PHE A 387 11.75 17.55 -16.15
C PHE A 387 11.72 17.39 -14.63
N TRP A 388 12.88 17.52 -14.00
CA TRP A 388 13.03 17.48 -12.55
C TRP A 388 12.86 18.87 -11.92
N THR A 389 12.62 18.88 -10.62
CA THR A 389 12.63 20.13 -9.84
C THR A 389 13.98 20.24 -9.12
N PRO A 390 14.72 21.35 -9.27
CA PRO A 390 16.09 21.49 -8.76
C PRO A 390 16.28 21.24 -7.24
N GLN A 391 15.19 21.32 -6.47
CA GLN A 391 15.19 21.19 -5.02
C GLN A 391 14.91 19.76 -4.51
N PHE A 392 14.21 18.92 -5.28
CA PHE A 392 13.67 17.64 -4.79
C PHE A 392 13.68 16.56 -5.87
N SER A 393 14.39 15.46 -5.62
CA SER A 393 14.26 14.24 -6.42
C SER A 393 13.03 13.44 -6.00
N SER A 394 12.57 13.60 -4.75
CA SER A 394 11.29 13.08 -4.29
C SER A 394 10.70 13.96 -3.20
N LEU A 395 9.40 14.24 -3.29
CA LEU A 395 8.64 15.00 -2.29
C LEU A 395 7.37 14.26 -1.95
N TYR A 396 7.44 13.45 -0.90
CA TYR A 396 6.32 12.66 -0.40
C TYR A 396 5.31 13.50 0.35
N VAL A 397 4.04 13.45 -0.05
CA VAL A 397 2.97 14.19 0.61
C VAL A 397 1.77 13.30 0.84
N TRP A 398 1.14 13.45 2.01
CA TRP A 398 -0.21 12.94 2.22
C TRP A 398 -1.20 13.80 1.43
N SER A 399 -2.03 13.16 0.61
CA SER A 399 -3.13 13.80 -0.12
C SER A 399 -4.41 12.95 -0.01
N THR A 400 -5.57 13.58 -0.24
CA THR A 400 -6.89 12.95 -0.07
C THR A 400 -7.47 12.49 -1.40
N VAL A 401 -6.70 11.68 -2.13
CA VAL A 401 -7.04 11.15 -3.46
C VAL A 401 -7.49 9.68 -3.45
N GLY A 402 -7.33 9.00 -2.31
CA GLY A 402 -7.61 7.58 -2.14
C GLY A 402 -9.09 7.22 -2.31
N THR A 403 -9.33 6.03 -2.86
CA THR A 403 -10.67 5.45 -2.99
C THR A 403 -10.65 3.96 -2.65
N SER A 404 -11.72 3.46 -2.05
CA SER A 404 -11.88 2.03 -1.76
C SER A 404 -13.32 1.56 -1.97
N SER A 405 -13.47 0.27 -2.22
CA SER A 405 -14.75 -0.43 -2.38
C SER A 405 -14.66 -1.83 -1.77
N TYR A 406 -15.30 -2.02 -0.63
CA TYR A 406 -15.47 -3.29 0.06
C TYR A 406 -16.92 -3.77 -0.07
N ASN A 407 -17.11 -5.04 -0.44
CA ASN A 407 -18.40 -5.72 -0.46
C ASN A 407 -18.26 -7.07 0.23
N ALA A 408 -19.21 -7.43 1.07
CA ALA A 408 -19.24 -8.72 1.75
C ALA A 408 -20.65 -9.30 1.88
N LEU A 409 -20.73 -10.61 1.72
CA LEU A 409 -21.82 -11.45 2.19
C LEU A 409 -21.34 -12.17 3.46
N GLN A 410 -22.07 -12.03 4.55
CA GLN A 410 -21.82 -12.70 5.82
C GLN A 410 -22.99 -13.63 6.13
N ALA A 411 -22.71 -14.85 6.56
CA ALA A 411 -23.70 -15.82 6.99
C ALA A 411 -23.29 -16.38 8.35
N SER A 412 -24.20 -16.33 9.33
CA SER A 412 -24.03 -16.88 10.67
C SER A 412 -25.11 -17.91 10.95
N LEU A 413 -24.73 -19.08 11.46
CA LEU A 413 -25.63 -20.11 11.95
C LEU A 413 -25.28 -20.42 13.40
N ARG A 414 -26.24 -20.24 14.29
CA ARG A 414 -26.05 -20.40 15.73
C ARG A 414 -27.03 -21.43 16.26
N ARG A 415 -26.55 -22.32 17.14
CA ARG A 415 -27.39 -23.25 17.89
C ARG A 415 -27.14 -23.04 19.39
N LYS A 416 -28.18 -22.65 20.12
CA LYS A 416 -28.14 -22.61 21.59
C LYS A 416 -27.97 -24.02 22.15
N MET A 417 -27.35 -24.15 23.33
CA MET A 417 -27.15 -25.44 24.01
C MET A 417 -28.46 -26.24 24.08
N ALA A 418 -28.51 -27.34 23.33
CA ALA A 418 -29.65 -28.24 23.27
C ALA A 418 -29.16 -29.66 22.99
N SER A 419 -29.66 -30.65 23.74
CA SER A 419 -29.23 -32.05 23.65
C SER A 419 -27.71 -32.23 23.73
N GLY A 420 -27.04 -31.40 24.53
CA GLY A 420 -25.59 -31.44 24.75
C GLY A 420 -24.75 -30.71 23.71
N LEU A 421 -25.30 -30.16 22.63
CA LEU A 421 -24.55 -29.42 21.61
C LEU A 421 -24.90 -27.93 21.61
N GLN A 422 -23.87 -27.10 21.64
CA GLN A 422 -23.89 -25.67 21.29
C GLN A 422 -22.86 -25.43 20.20
N PHE A 423 -23.18 -24.61 19.21
CA PHE A 423 -22.19 -24.18 18.22
C PHE A 423 -22.55 -22.83 17.58
N ASP A 424 -21.53 -22.13 17.10
CA ASP A 424 -21.64 -20.96 16.24
C ASP A 424 -20.77 -21.20 15.00
N PHE A 425 -21.33 -20.98 13.81
CA PHE A 425 -20.64 -21.05 12.53
C PHE A 425 -20.82 -19.73 11.78
N ASN A 426 -19.74 -19.19 11.24
CA ASN A 426 -19.73 -17.94 10.47
C ASN A 426 -18.95 -18.13 9.17
N TYR A 427 -19.51 -17.64 8.07
CA TYR A 427 -18.89 -17.59 6.76
C TYR A 427 -18.96 -16.16 6.22
N THR A 428 -17.84 -15.63 5.73
CA THR A 428 -17.79 -14.36 5.01
C THR A 428 -17.23 -14.60 3.61
N TYR A 429 -17.94 -14.13 2.60
CA TYR A 429 -17.46 -13.97 1.24
C TYR A 429 -17.31 -12.47 0.95
N SER A 430 -16.09 -12.00 0.72
CA SER A 430 -15.84 -10.57 0.53
C SER A 430 -14.92 -10.25 -0.63
N LYS A 431 -14.97 -9.01 -1.08
CA LYS A 431 -14.00 -8.44 -2.01
C LYS A 431 -13.77 -6.97 -1.70
N SER A 432 -12.51 -6.60 -1.56
CA SER A 432 -12.00 -5.25 -1.32
C SER A 432 -11.09 -4.82 -2.47
N ILE A 433 -11.30 -3.61 -2.97
CA ILE A 433 -10.47 -2.98 -4.01
C ILE A 433 -10.18 -1.54 -3.59
N ASP A 434 -8.94 -1.08 -3.72
CA ASP A 434 -8.50 0.27 -3.40
C ASP A 434 -7.42 0.79 -4.34
N LEU A 435 -7.00 2.04 -4.13
CA LEU A 435 -5.80 2.63 -4.74
C LEU A 435 -4.51 2.31 -3.95
N GLY A 436 -4.64 1.98 -2.68
CA GLY A 436 -3.56 1.70 -1.75
C GLY A 436 -4.14 1.24 -0.41
N SER A 437 -3.45 0.33 0.26
CA SER A 437 -3.81 -0.17 1.60
C SER A 437 -2.58 -0.72 2.32
N ASP A 438 -2.74 -0.99 3.61
CA ASP A 438 -1.82 -1.85 4.34
C ASP A 438 -2.64 -2.82 5.19
N ALA A 439 -2.16 -4.04 5.39
CA ALA A 439 -2.84 -5.02 6.24
C ALA A 439 -2.36 -4.83 7.70
N GLU A 440 -3.26 -4.80 8.68
CA GLU A 440 -2.95 -4.55 10.12
C GLU A 440 -1.84 -5.46 10.71
N ARG A 441 -1.63 -6.66 10.14
CA ARG A 441 -0.54 -7.57 10.52
C ARG A 441 0.85 -7.09 10.09
N VAL A 442 0.92 -6.07 9.25
CA VAL A 442 2.11 -5.59 8.57
C VAL A 442 2.39 -4.19 9.08
N ASN A 443 2.88 -4.12 10.30
CA ASN A 443 3.57 -2.90 10.69
C ASN A 443 4.97 -2.96 10.10
N GLN A 444 5.16 -2.33 8.93
CA GLN A 444 6.49 -1.85 8.53
C GLN A 444 6.52 -0.33 8.30
N TYR A 445 5.38 0.36 8.10
CA TYR A 445 5.33 1.84 8.05
C TYR A 445 4.95 2.54 9.38
N GLU A 446 4.50 1.79 10.39
CA GLU A 446 4.10 2.31 11.70
C GLU A 446 5.07 1.92 12.84
N GLY A 447 6.35 1.64 12.54
CA GLY A 447 7.30 1.15 13.53
C GLY A 447 8.73 0.98 13.03
N GLY A 448 9.51 2.07 13.00
CA GLY A 448 10.96 2.02 12.76
C GLY A 448 11.50 3.39 12.36
N SER A 449 12.47 3.89 13.12
CA SER A 449 13.17 5.15 12.87
C SER A 449 13.85 5.15 11.50
N GLY A 450 13.64 6.21 10.71
CA GLY A 450 14.54 6.71 9.66
C GLY A 450 15.15 5.66 8.72
N VAL A 451 14.74 5.69 7.45
CA VAL A 451 15.26 4.89 6.32
C VAL A 451 14.67 3.48 6.22
N ALA A 452 14.13 3.16 5.02
CA ALA A 452 13.94 1.81 4.48
C ALA A 452 13.13 0.77 5.31
N GLY A 453 11.83 1.02 5.45
CA GLY A 453 10.87 -0.07 5.65
C GLY A 453 9.45 0.49 5.69
N GLY A 454 8.43 -0.05 5.04
CA GLY A 454 8.34 -1.03 3.98
C GLY A 454 7.09 -1.89 4.05
N GLY A 455 5.97 -1.29 4.39
CA GLY A 455 4.68 -1.95 4.28
C GLY A 455 4.23 -2.10 2.82
N PHE A 456 3.11 -2.76 2.68
CA PHE A 456 2.49 -3.00 1.39
C PHE A 456 2.19 -1.69 0.67
N ALA A 457 2.43 -1.70 -0.64
CA ALA A 457 1.93 -0.93 -1.78
C ALA A 457 0.89 0.23 -1.60
N SER A 458 0.95 0.97 -0.50
CA SER A 458 0.08 2.10 -0.14
C SER A 458 0.68 3.45 -0.54
N PHE A 459 1.75 3.45 -1.33
CA PHE A 459 2.22 4.65 -2.03
C PHE A 459 1.74 4.58 -3.47
N ILE A 460 1.46 5.74 -4.06
CA ILE A 460 1.20 5.80 -5.50
C ILE A 460 2.54 5.84 -6.23
N MET A 461 2.78 4.84 -7.08
CA MET A 461 4.01 4.70 -7.86
C MET A 461 4.08 5.77 -8.95
N ASN A 462 2.98 5.94 -9.70
CA ASN A 462 2.88 6.97 -10.73
C ASN A 462 1.87 8.04 -10.30
N THR A 463 2.36 9.14 -9.74
CA THR A 463 1.56 10.27 -9.26
C THR A 463 0.80 10.99 -10.39
N TRP A 464 1.29 10.92 -11.64
CA TRP A 464 0.58 11.47 -12.81
C TRP A 464 -0.59 10.60 -13.26
N SER A 465 -0.56 9.30 -12.94
CA SER A 465 -1.64 8.35 -13.22
C SER A 465 -1.99 7.46 -12.01
N PRO A 466 -2.51 8.03 -10.89
CA PRO A 466 -2.70 7.28 -9.64
C PRO A 466 -3.64 6.08 -9.73
N ARG A 467 -4.49 6.04 -10.75
CA ARG A 467 -5.43 4.92 -10.97
C ARG A 467 -4.74 3.64 -11.44
N GLN A 468 -3.49 3.71 -11.91
CA GLN A 468 -2.72 2.51 -12.25
C GLN A 468 -2.48 1.63 -11.01
N ASN A 469 -2.38 2.23 -9.80
CA ASN A 469 -2.25 1.50 -8.53
C ASN A 469 -3.54 0.79 -8.05
N ARG A 470 -4.65 0.89 -8.79
CA ARG A 470 -5.94 0.34 -8.36
C ARG A 470 -5.93 -1.19 -8.43
N ALA A 471 -6.00 -1.86 -7.28
CA ALA A 471 -5.97 -3.31 -7.19
C ALA A 471 -6.84 -3.85 -6.05
N VAL A 472 -6.89 -5.19 -5.94
CA VAL A 472 -7.46 -5.84 -4.75
C VAL A 472 -6.67 -5.36 -3.53
N SER A 473 -7.35 -5.05 -2.42
CA SER A 473 -6.71 -4.58 -1.19
C SER A 473 -5.75 -5.62 -0.60
N ASP A 474 -4.68 -5.17 0.07
CA ASP A 474 -3.66 -6.03 0.69
C ASP A 474 -4.25 -6.94 1.78
N PHE A 475 -5.30 -6.48 2.47
CA PHE A 475 -6.02 -7.24 3.48
C PHE A 475 -7.21 -8.06 2.94
N ASP A 476 -7.38 -8.18 1.61
CA ASP A 476 -8.52 -8.89 1.05
C ASP A 476 -8.45 -10.40 1.32
N ALA A 477 -9.29 -10.86 2.24
CA ALA A 477 -9.58 -12.27 2.46
C ALA A 477 -10.94 -12.62 1.86
N THR A 478 -10.93 -13.14 0.63
CA THR A 478 -12.13 -13.48 -0.13
C THR A 478 -13.06 -14.46 0.56
N HIS A 479 -12.53 -15.47 1.26
CA HIS A 479 -13.32 -16.43 2.03
C HIS A 479 -12.81 -16.48 3.46
N GLN A 480 -13.71 -16.41 4.43
CA GLN A 480 -13.39 -16.63 5.83
C GLN A 480 -14.43 -17.54 6.47
N PHE A 481 -13.97 -18.58 7.15
CA PHE A 481 -14.78 -19.52 7.91
C PHE A 481 -14.31 -19.50 9.36
N ASN A 482 -15.24 -19.35 10.28
CA ASN A 482 -14.98 -19.44 11.71
C ASN A 482 -16.09 -20.27 12.35
N ALA A 483 -15.73 -21.26 13.16
CA ALA A 483 -16.68 -22.01 13.94
C ALA A 483 -16.17 -22.23 15.36
N ASN A 484 -17.08 -22.30 16.32
CA ASN A 484 -16.80 -22.84 17.64
C ASN A 484 -17.91 -23.81 18.02
N TRP A 485 -17.58 -24.80 18.83
CA TRP A 485 -18.56 -25.73 19.36
C TRP A 485 -18.19 -26.20 20.77
N MET A 486 -19.23 -26.57 21.51
CA MET A 486 -19.15 -27.28 22.77
C MET A 486 -20.14 -28.44 22.71
N TYR A 487 -19.63 -29.65 22.87
CA TYR A 487 -20.41 -30.87 22.86
C TYR A 487 -20.18 -31.67 24.15
N GLN A 488 -21.20 -31.69 25.00
CA GLN A 488 -21.25 -32.60 26.13
C GLN A 488 -21.59 -33.99 25.60
N LEU A 489 -20.67 -34.94 25.75
CA LEU A 489 -20.90 -36.30 25.27
C LEU A 489 -22.17 -36.86 25.92
N PRO A 490 -23.01 -37.58 25.15
CA PRO A 490 -24.29 -38.09 25.63
C PRO A 490 -24.14 -39.31 26.55
N ILE A 491 -22.99 -39.48 27.19
CA ILE A 491 -22.65 -40.61 28.06
C ILE A 491 -22.49 -40.11 29.49
N GLY A 492 -23.17 -40.75 30.45
CA GLY A 492 -23.02 -40.46 31.87
C GLY A 492 -24.27 -40.74 32.68
N LYS A 493 -24.21 -40.40 33.96
CA LYS A 493 -25.39 -40.44 34.84
C LYS A 493 -26.42 -39.42 34.30
N ASP A 494 -27.64 -39.88 34.07
CA ASP A 494 -28.78 -39.07 33.58
C ASP A 494 -28.59 -38.48 32.15
N LYS A 495 -27.77 -39.12 31.31
CA LYS A 495 -27.60 -38.81 29.88
C LYS A 495 -28.24 -39.90 28.99
N HIS A 496 -28.33 -39.64 27.68
CA HIS A 496 -28.96 -40.56 26.71
C HIS A 496 -28.35 -41.97 26.73
N PHE A 497 -27.03 -42.08 26.87
CA PHE A 497 -26.32 -43.32 27.14
C PHE A 497 -25.96 -43.37 28.62
N ALA A 498 -26.85 -43.98 29.40
CA ALA A 498 -26.67 -44.12 30.84
C ALA A 498 -25.41 -44.95 31.15
N ALA A 499 -24.55 -44.40 32.00
CA ALA A 499 -23.40 -45.11 32.55
C ALA A 499 -23.38 -44.94 34.08
N HIS A 500 -22.97 -45.99 34.79
CA HIS A 500 -22.93 -46.01 36.26
C HIS A 500 -21.58 -46.54 36.77
N GLY A 501 -21.26 -46.23 38.03
CA GLY A 501 -20.04 -46.72 38.70
C GLY A 501 -18.76 -46.43 37.92
N ALA A 502 -17.92 -47.44 37.75
CA ALA A 502 -16.66 -47.34 37.01
C ALA A 502 -16.84 -46.91 35.54
N LEU A 503 -17.92 -47.33 34.88
CA LEU A 503 -18.21 -46.91 33.49
C LEU A 503 -18.48 -45.41 33.40
N ASN A 504 -19.19 -44.83 34.38
CA ASN A 504 -19.38 -43.38 34.45
C ASN A 504 -18.07 -42.64 34.80
N ALA A 505 -17.29 -43.20 35.73
CA ALA A 505 -16.01 -42.64 36.12
C ALA A 505 -15.03 -42.55 34.94
N ILE A 506 -15.10 -43.47 33.98
CA ILE A 506 -14.27 -43.49 32.77
C ILE A 506 -14.92 -42.70 31.63
N PHE A 507 -16.14 -43.04 31.23
CA PHE A 507 -16.78 -42.52 30.00
C PHE A 507 -17.82 -41.41 30.22
N GLY A 508 -18.23 -41.13 31.46
CA GLY A 508 -19.21 -40.09 31.75
C GLY A 508 -18.63 -38.67 31.76
N ASN A 509 -19.48 -37.66 31.53
CA ASN A 509 -19.14 -36.24 31.74
C ASN A 509 -17.92 -35.70 30.97
N TRP A 510 -17.66 -36.25 29.78
CA TRP A 510 -16.71 -35.67 28.85
C TRP A 510 -17.35 -34.51 28.08
N GLU A 511 -16.56 -33.46 27.91
CA GLU A 511 -16.90 -32.26 27.14
C GLU A 511 -15.86 -32.10 26.04
N LEU A 512 -16.32 -32.03 24.80
CA LEU A 512 -15.50 -31.75 23.64
C LEU A 512 -15.76 -30.30 23.20
N THR A 513 -14.70 -29.50 23.15
CA THR A 513 -14.74 -28.13 22.65
C THR A 513 -13.85 -28.01 21.42
N GLY A 514 -14.14 -27.07 20.55
CA GLY A 514 -13.23 -26.76 19.47
C GLY A 514 -13.49 -25.44 18.79
N ILE A 515 -12.46 -24.97 18.12
CA ILE A 515 -12.44 -23.77 17.29
C ILE A 515 -11.90 -24.17 15.93
N PHE A 516 -12.59 -23.76 14.88
CA PHE A 516 -12.16 -23.92 13.50
C PHE A 516 -12.00 -22.54 12.87
N ARG A 517 -10.87 -22.32 12.21
CA ARG A 517 -10.64 -21.11 11.40
C ARG A 517 -10.03 -21.51 10.07
N MET A 518 -10.59 -20.99 8.99
CA MET A 518 -10.02 -21.10 7.65
C MET A 518 -10.22 -19.80 6.89
N THR A 519 -9.19 -19.32 6.20
CA THR A 519 -9.28 -18.13 5.36
C THR A 519 -8.64 -18.40 4.00
N SER A 520 -9.07 -17.68 2.97
CA SER A 520 -8.25 -17.51 1.76
C SER A 520 -6.93 -16.81 2.12
N GLY A 521 -5.90 -16.99 1.29
CA GLY A 521 -4.65 -16.26 1.40
C GLY A 521 -4.82 -14.78 1.05
N PHE A 522 -4.01 -13.95 1.71
CA PHE A 522 -3.88 -12.55 1.33
C PHE A 522 -3.23 -12.44 -0.06
N PRO A 523 -3.61 -11.42 -0.84
CA PRO A 523 -2.90 -11.11 -2.05
C PRO A 523 -1.48 -10.61 -1.76
N THR A 524 -0.64 -10.75 -2.78
CA THR A 524 0.77 -10.34 -2.79
C THR A 524 1.12 -9.96 -4.24
N THR A 525 2.15 -9.15 -4.37
CA THR A 525 2.59 -8.51 -5.59
C THR A 525 3.87 -9.17 -6.11
N VAL A 526 4.06 -9.14 -7.43
CA VAL A 526 5.33 -9.53 -8.03
C VAL A 526 6.04 -8.23 -8.38
N ASN A 527 7.25 -8.06 -7.87
CA ASN A 527 8.04 -6.85 -8.06
C ASN A 527 8.84 -6.96 -9.36
N ASP A 528 9.04 -5.83 -10.03
CA ASP A 528 9.87 -5.80 -11.24
C ASP A 528 11.38 -5.71 -10.93
N GLY A 529 11.77 -5.64 -9.66
CA GLY A 529 13.17 -5.46 -9.26
C GLY A 529 13.51 -3.99 -9.01
N ASN A 530 14.79 -3.65 -9.01
CA ASN A 530 15.27 -2.28 -8.75
C ASN A 530 15.28 -1.44 -10.04
N TYR A 531 14.10 -1.15 -10.59
CA TYR A 531 13.95 -0.28 -11.75
C TYR A 531 12.93 0.83 -11.49
N TRP A 532 13.17 2.01 -12.05
CA TRP A 532 12.42 3.22 -11.76
C TRP A 532 11.78 3.83 -13.01
N PRO A 533 10.70 3.21 -13.54
CA PRO A 533 10.06 3.63 -14.79
C PRO A 533 9.25 4.93 -14.69
N THR A 534 8.93 5.38 -13.46
CA THR A 534 8.07 6.57 -13.26
C THR A 534 8.52 7.48 -12.12
N ASN A 535 9.03 6.92 -11.02
CA ASN A 535 9.37 7.62 -9.78
C ASN A 535 10.84 7.39 -9.41
N TRP A 536 11.49 8.33 -8.72
CA TRP A 536 12.91 8.23 -8.32
C TRP A 536 13.20 7.24 -7.20
N GLU A 537 12.38 7.27 -6.16
CA GLU A 537 12.65 6.56 -4.91
C GLU A 537 11.88 5.24 -4.88
N ASN A 538 10.69 5.21 -5.49
CA ASN A 538 9.91 4.00 -5.57
C ASN A 538 10.03 3.31 -6.93
N THR A 539 10.39 2.04 -6.86
CA THR A 539 10.38 1.10 -7.98
C THR A 539 8.94 0.70 -8.33
N ALA A 540 8.75 0.11 -9.51
CA ALA A 540 7.44 -0.36 -9.96
C ALA A 540 7.18 -1.82 -9.56
N ASN A 541 6.00 -2.32 -9.95
CA ASN A 541 5.66 -3.73 -9.88
C ASN A 541 5.80 -4.38 -11.26
N ALA A 542 5.88 -5.71 -11.29
CA ALA A 542 5.80 -6.46 -12.54
C ALA A 542 4.40 -6.34 -13.17
N ILE A 543 4.32 -6.59 -14.47
CA ILE A 543 3.08 -6.61 -15.24
C ILE A 543 2.83 -8.01 -15.78
N LEU A 544 1.61 -8.53 -15.58
CA LEU A 544 1.24 -9.81 -16.16
C LEU A 544 0.99 -9.65 -17.67
N ILE A 545 1.73 -10.43 -18.47
CA ILE A 545 1.59 -10.50 -19.94
C ILE A 545 1.04 -11.82 -20.44
N GLY A 546 1.06 -12.85 -19.59
CA GLY A 546 0.64 -14.20 -19.94
C GLY A 546 -0.59 -14.68 -19.21
N LYS A 547 -0.74 -16.00 -19.13
CA LYS A 547 -1.80 -16.61 -18.33
C LYS A 547 -1.45 -16.43 -16.86
N LYS A 548 -2.40 -15.89 -16.07
CA LYS A 548 -2.27 -15.81 -14.61
C LYS A 548 -1.77 -17.14 -14.02
N PRO A 549 -0.59 -17.17 -13.38
CA PRO A 549 -0.10 -18.39 -12.75
C PRO A 549 -1.01 -18.84 -11.61
N SER A 550 -1.17 -20.16 -11.46
CA SER A 550 -1.85 -20.72 -10.30
C SER A 550 -0.96 -20.54 -9.07
N SER A 551 -1.49 -19.89 -8.03
CA SER A 551 -0.75 -19.57 -6.80
C SER A 551 -1.35 -20.31 -5.59
N GLY A 552 -0.51 -20.69 -4.64
CA GLY A 552 -0.91 -21.45 -3.45
C GLY A 552 0.29 -21.98 -2.66
N THR A 553 0.30 -23.28 -2.37
CA THR A 553 1.43 -23.96 -1.74
C THR A 553 1.75 -25.22 -2.52
N PHE A 554 2.91 -25.25 -3.15
CA PHE A 554 3.40 -26.37 -3.95
C PHE A 554 4.78 -26.78 -3.47
N MET A 555 5.11 -28.07 -3.56
CA MET A 555 6.46 -28.55 -3.28
C MET A 555 7.25 -28.60 -4.58
N VAL A 556 8.31 -27.80 -4.68
CA VAL A 556 9.19 -27.74 -5.84
C VAL A 556 10.61 -28.00 -5.36
N ASN A 557 11.25 -29.06 -5.86
CA ASN A 557 12.59 -29.48 -5.44
C ASN A 557 12.74 -29.66 -3.92
N GLY A 558 11.70 -30.20 -3.27
CA GLY A 558 11.69 -30.44 -1.82
C GLY A 558 11.45 -29.20 -0.95
N SER A 559 11.26 -28.01 -1.56
CA SER A 559 10.99 -26.76 -0.83
C SER A 559 9.61 -26.17 -1.18
N PRO A 560 8.94 -25.49 -0.23
CA PRO A 560 7.62 -24.90 -0.45
C PRO A 560 7.72 -23.64 -1.32
N ASN A 561 6.89 -23.56 -2.36
CA ASN A 561 6.83 -22.46 -3.31
C ASN A 561 5.36 -22.04 -3.55
N ILE A 562 5.14 -20.76 -3.84
CA ILE A 562 3.83 -20.23 -4.18
C ILE A 562 3.33 -20.70 -5.55
N PHE A 563 4.23 -21.04 -6.48
CA PHE A 563 3.93 -21.54 -7.82
C PHE A 563 4.36 -23.00 -7.97
N GLN A 564 3.60 -23.77 -8.76
CA GLN A 564 3.95 -25.15 -9.09
C GLN A 564 5.14 -25.24 -10.07
N ASN A 565 5.27 -24.23 -10.96
CA ASN A 565 6.35 -24.10 -11.94
C ASN A 565 6.92 -22.68 -11.85
N PRO A 566 7.73 -22.36 -10.83
CA PRO A 566 8.18 -21.00 -10.55
C PRO A 566 9.08 -20.43 -11.67
N CYS A 567 10.10 -21.20 -12.06
CA CYS A 567 11.09 -20.91 -13.09
C CYS A 567 11.62 -22.25 -13.62
N CYS A 568 12.27 -22.41 -14.77
CA CYS A 568 12.66 -21.45 -15.81
C CYS A 568 12.25 -21.96 -17.20
N ALA A 569 11.24 -22.83 -17.24
CA ALA A 569 10.64 -23.29 -18.48
C ALA A 569 9.89 -22.14 -19.18
N PRO A 570 9.66 -22.18 -20.50
CA PRO A 570 8.92 -21.14 -21.21
C PRO A 570 7.55 -20.79 -20.59
N ASN A 571 6.83 -21.81 -20.08
CA ASN A 571 5.52 -21.65 -19.42
C ASN A 571 5.62 -21.50 -17.88
N SER A 572 6.79 -21.12 -17.35
CA SER A 572 6.98 -20.88 -15.91
C SER A 572 6.31 -19.57 -15.48
N ALA A 573 6.04 -19.46 -14.17
CA ALA A 573 5.35 -18.32 -13.58
C ALA A 573 6.09 -17.02 -13.83
N ILE A 574 7.42 -16.98 -13.66
CA ILE A 574 8.23 -15.77 -13.88
C ILE A 574 8.11 -15.24 -15.31
N ASN A 575 8.04 -16.12 -16.31
CA ASN A 575 7.89 -15.75 -17.73
C ASN A 575 6.48 -15.29 -18.12
N GLN A 576 5.50 -15.36 -17.20
CA GLN A 576 4.17 -14.76 -17.41
C GLN A 576 4.15 -13.27 -17.07
N PHE A 577 5.24 -12.76 -16.49
CA PHE A 577 5.39 -11.36 -16.11
C PHE A 577 6.48 -10.69 -16.93
N ARG A 578 6.42 -9.36 -17.02
CA ARG A 578 7.49 -8.51 -17.53
C ARG A 578 7.76 -7.35 -16.57
N PHE A 579 8.92 -6.73 -16.74
CA PHE A 579 9.24 -5.45 -16.13
C PHE A 579 8.25 -4.37 -16.57
N ALA A 580 7.97 -3.40 -15.70
CA ALA A 580 7.20 -2.23 -16.07
C ALA A 580 8.00 -1.38 -17.06
N LEU A 581 7.31 -0.84 -18.06
CA LEU A 581 7.89 0.09 -19.03
C LEU A 581 7.73 1.53 -18.51
N PRO A 582 8.48 2.50 -19.07
CA PRO A 582 8.32 3.91 -18.71
C PRO A 582 6.86 4.35 -18.70
N GLY A 583 6.42 5.05 -17.66
CA GLY A 583 5.01 5.46 -17.50
C GLY A 583 4.06 4.43 -16.88
N GLU A 584 4.50 3.20 -16.65
CA GLU A 584 3.72 2.16 -15.97
C GLU A 584 4.13 2.01 -14.50
N SER A 585 3.14 1.87 -13.60
CA SER A 585 3.38 1.55 -12.18
C SER A 585 3.53 0.04 -11.89
N GLY A 586 3.20 -0.81 -12.86
CA GLY A 586 3.00 -2.23 -12.58
C GLY A 586 1.68 -2.57 -11.89
N GLU A 587 1.46 -3.87 -11.61
CA GLU A 587 0.21 -4.39 -11.08
C GLU A 587 0.35 -4.90 -9.64
N ARG A 588 -0.41 -4.32 -8.71
CA ARG A 588 -0.49 -4.79 -7.32
C ARG A 588 -1.35 -6.05 -7.19
N ASN A 589 -1.02 -6.90 -6.22
CA ASN A 589 -1.93 -7.89 -5.62
C ASN A 589 -2.52 -8.90 -6.61
N PHE A 590 -1.73 -9.26 -7.62
CA PHE A 590 -2.17 -10.13 -8.69
C PHE A 590 -2.15 -11.61 -8.29
N VAL A 591 -1.26 -12.03 -7.39
CA VAL A 591 -1.14 -13.41 -6.90
C VAL A 591 -1.57 -13.51 -5.43
N ARG A 592 -1.90 -14.72 -4.97
CA ARG A 592 -2.34 -14.98 -3.60
C ARG A 592 -1.53 -16.10 -2.99
N GLY A 593 -1.04 -15.88 -1.78
CA GLY A 593 -0.31 -16.91 -1.04
C GLY A 593 -1.24 -17.91 -0.35
N ALA A 594 -0.68 -18.66 0.60
CA ALA A 594 -1.43 -19.62 1.39
C ALA A 594 -2.42 -18.93 2.33
N GLY A 595 -3.64 -19.46 2.39
CA GLY A 595 -4.60 -19.09 3.43
C GLY A 595 -4.25 -19.67 4.79
N TYR A 596 -5.02 -19.27 5.81
CA TYR A 596 -4.94 -19.91 7.12
C TYR A 596 -5.86 -21.13 7.18
N PHE A 597 -5.46 -22.16 7.95
CA PHE A 597 -6.32 -23.26 8.37
C PHE A 597 -5.83 -23.75 9.72
N GLY A 598 -6.73 -23.85 10.69
CA GLY A 598 -6.44 -24.36 12.01
C GLY A 598 -7.68 -24.95 12.65
N ILE A 599 -7.48 -26.03 13.40
CA ILE A 599 -8.46 -26.61 14.30
C ILE A 599 -7.79 -26.73 15.66
N ASP A 600 -8.38 -26.10 16.66
CA ASP A 600 -8.00 -26.24 18.06
C ASP A 600 -9.10 -27.05 18.76
N MET A 601 -8.72 -27.98 19.62
CA MET A 601 -9.67 -28.83 20.34
C MET A 601 -9.31 -28.93 21.81
N GLY A 602 -10.34 -28.92 22.66
CA GLY A 602 -10.23 -29.17 24.08
C GLY A 602 -11.09 -30.37 24.48
N LEU A 603 -10.51 -31.28 25.25
CA LEU A 603 -11.21 -32.40 25.85
C LEU A 603 -11.18 -32.24 27.38
N GLY A 604 -12.35 -32.02 27.97
CA GLY A 604 -12.52 -31.83 29.41
C GLY A 604 -13.29 -32.97 30.05
N LYS A 605 -12.94 -33.31 31.29
CA LYS A 605 -13.74 -34.22 32.12
C LYS A 605 -13.84 -33.68 33.53
N THR A 606 -15.04 -33.74 34.10
CA THR A 606 -15.29 -33.32 35.48
C THR A 606 -15.78 -34.49 36.32
N TRP A 607 -15.10 -34.75 37.43
CA TRP A 607 -15.50 -35.69 38.47
C TRP A 607 -16.04 -34.90 39.66
N ALA A 608 -17.24 -35.25 40.14
CA ALA A 608 -17.68 -34.87 41.48
C ALA A 608 -16.92 -35.74 42.48
N VAL A 609 -16.11 -35.12 43.34
CA VAL A 609 -15.31 -35.83 44.35
C VAL A 609 -16.11 -35.94 45.65
N THR A 610 -16.78 -34.86 46.05
CA THR A 610 -17.76 -34.82 47.13
C THR A 610 -18.97 -33.98 46.69
N GLU A 611 -19.96 -33.78 47.56
CA GLU A 611 -21.11 -32.90 47.28
C GLU A 611 -20.71 -31.43 47.08
N GLY A 612 -19.58 -31.00 47.64
CA GLY A 612 -19.05 -29.64 47.49
C GLY A 612 -17.87 -29.51 46.53
N SER A 613 -17.13 -30.60 46.23
CA SER A 613 -15.86 -30.52 45.51
C SER A 613 -15.85 -31.23 44.15
N ALA A 614 -15.11 -30.66 43.20
CA ALA A 614 -14.96 -31.20 41.86
C ALA A 614 -13.51 -31.19 41.39
N LEU A 615 -13.12 -32.26 40.69
CA LEU A 615 -11.85 -32.36 39.97
C LEU A 615 -12.14 -32.23 38.48
N ARG A 616 -11.43 -31.34 37.78
CA ARG A 616 -11.50 -31.17 36.32
C ARG A 616 -10.16 -31.48 35.69
N PHE A 617 -10.14 -32.43 34.76
CA PHE A 617 -9.06 -32.62 33.82
C PHE A 617 -9.36 -31.86 32.53
N SER A 618 -8.35 -31.26 31.92
CA SER A 618 -8.45 -30.58 30.63
C SER A 618 -7.23 -30.89 29.79
N TRP A 619 -7.47 -31.31 28.55
CA TRP A 619 -6.45 -31.53 27.53
C TRP A 619 -6.78 -30.64 26.33
N GLU A 620 -5.94 -29.65 26.08
CA GLU A 620 -6.09 -28.72 24.98
C GLU A 620 -5.00 -28.99 23.93
N THR A 621 -5.39 -29.02 22.67
CA THR A 621 -4.48 -29.18 21.54
C THR A 621 -4.72 -28.08 20.53
N PHE A 622 -3.74 -27.19 20.38
CA PHE A 622 -3.69 -26.15 19.37
C PHE A 622 -3.11 -26.71 18.07
N ASN A 623 -3.67 -26.34 16.92
CA ASN A 623 -3.35 -26.90 15.62
C ASN A 623 -3.34 -28.45 15.64
N ILE A 624 -4.46 -29.07 16.00
CA ILE A 624 -4.58 -30.53 16.16
C ILE A 624 -4.26 -31.29 14.88
N THR A 625 -4.39 -30.68 13.70
CA THR A 625 -4.00 -31.28 12.43
C THR A 625 -2.50 -31.18 12.15
N ASN A 626 -1.77 -30.36 12.92
CA ASN A 626 -0.39 -29.95 12.65
C ASN A 626 -0.23 -29.42 11.21
N SER A 627 -1.22 -28.66 10.74
CA SER A 627 -1.21 -28.10 9.39
C SER A 627 -0.18 -26.99 9.30
N VAL A 628 0.68 -27.06 8.29
CA VAL A 628 1.68 -26.03 7.98
C VAL A 628 1.11 -25.08 6.92
N ARG A 629 1.08 -23.78 7.23
CA ARG A 629 0.73 -22.70 6.31
C ARG A 629 1.92 -21.76 6.19
N PHE A 630 2.11 -21.17 5.01
CA PHE A 630 3.25 -20.30 4.71
C PHE A 630 2.83 -18.84 4.61
N ASP A 631 3.71 -17.94 5.04
CA ASP A 631 3.43 -16.51 5.02
C ASP A 631 3.78 -15.92 3.65
N ALA A 632 2.77 -15.35 2.97
CA ALA A 632 2.95 -14.68 1.69
C ALA A 632 3.71 -13.36 1.82
N ALA A 633 3.59 -12.69 2.98
CA ALA A 633 4.27 -11.42 3.21
C ALA A 633 5.79 -11.58 3.22
N ALA A 634 6.27 -12.75 3.67
CA ALA A 634 7.70 -13.05 3.72
C ALA A 634 8.33 -13.33 2.34
N LEU A 635 7.53 -13.30 1.27
CA LEU A 635 8.01 -13.39 -0.11
C LEU A 635 8.35 -12.01 -0.70
N GLU A 636 7.79 -10.95 -0.13
CA GLU A 636 7.99 -9.58 -0.61
C GLU A 636 9.37 -9.05 -0.18
N PRO A 637 9.99 -8.17 -0.98
CA PRO A 637 11.21 -7.46 -0.61
C PRO A 637 10.98 -6.51 0.58
N ILE A 638 12.06 -6.16 1.27
CA ILE A 638 12.11 -5.06 2.24
C ILE A 638 12.02 -3.75 1.45
N ALA A 639 11.13 -2.80 1.80
CA ALA A 639 10.97 -1.60 0.98
C ALA A 639 12.21 -0.72 0.92
N GLY A 640 12.35 -0.05 -0.23
CA GLY A 640 13.57 0.65 -0.65
C GLY A 640 14.50 -0.25 -1.48
N SER A 641 14.27 -1.56 -1.52
CA SER A 641 14.98 -2.48 -2.42
C SER A 641 14.09 -3.65 -2.86
N ASN A 642 13.60 -3.61 -4.09
CA ASN A 642 12.84 -4.69 -4.72
C ASN A 642 13.68 -5.93 -5.08
N ALA A 643 15.01 -5.87 -4.90
CA ALA A 643 15.93 -6.93 -5.33
C ALA A 643 16.05 -8.13 -4.36
N GLU A 644 15.64 -7.99 -3.09
CA GLU A 644 15.93 -9.01 -2.06
C GLU A 644 14.75 -9.96 -1.74
N GLY A 645 13.58 -9.73 -2.34
CA GLY A 645 12.40 -10.59 -2.18
C GLY A 645 12.44 -11.84 -3.08
N ASN A 646 11.73 -12.90 -2.67
CA ASN A 646 11.54 -14.09 -3.51
C ASN A 646 10.44 -13.87 -4.56
N LEU A 647 9.60 -12.84 -4.48
CA LEU A 647 8.68 -12.44 -5.56
C LEU A 647 9.21 -11.22 -6.35
N SER A 648 10.37 -11.40 -6.97
CA SER A 648 11.02 -10.37 -7.80
C SER A 648 11.51 -10.95 -9.13
N LEU A 649 11.29 -10.24 -10.24
CA LEU A 649 11.76 -10.67 -11.56
C LEU A 649 13.29 -10.74 -11.68
N SER A 650 14.02 -10.03 -10.82
CA SER A 650 15.48 -10.12 -10.75
C SER A 650 15.99 -11.35 -9.98
N ASN A 651 15.12 -12.09 -9.28
CA ASN A 651 15.48 -13.28 -8.49
C ASN A 651 14.91 -14.56 -9.12
N SER A 652 15.43 -14.95 -10.28
CA SER A 652 14.94 -16.11 -11.03
C SER A 652 15.18 -17.46 -10.33
N THR A 653 16.24 -17.58 -9.53
CA THR A 653 16.60 -18.82 -8.82
C THR A 653 15.77 -19.03 -7.54
N GLY A 654 15.47 -17.96 -6.81
CA GLY A 654 14.66 -17.96 -5.59
C GLY A 654 13.16 -17.71 -5.82
N PHE A 655 12.73 -17.55 -7.07
CA PHE A 655 11.39 -17.06 -7.39
C PHE A 655 10.26 -17.88 -6.73
N GLY A 656 9.46 -17.22 -5.88
CA GLY A 656 8.27 -17.77 -5.23
C GLY A 656 8.50 -18.69 -4.04
N TYR A 657 9.76 -18.93 -3.60
CA TYR A 657 10.03 -19.83 -2.46
C TYR A 657 9.66 -19.17 -1.13
N TYR A 658 8.84 -19.86 -0.33
CA TYR A 658 8.46 -19.37 1.00
C TYR A 658 9.64 -19.43 1.97
N THR A 659 9.82 -18.35 2.75
CA THR A 659 10.90 -18.20 3.73
C THR A 659 10.44 -18.41 5.17
N SER A 660 9.14 -18.32 5.44
CA SER A 660 8.58 -18.48 6.79
C SER A 660 7.18 -19.11 6.81
N THR A 661 6.80 -19.64 7.97
CA THR A 661 5.48 -20.21 8.22
C THR A 661 4.53 -19.20 8.85
N LEU A 662 3.30 -19.19 8.37
CA LEU A 662 2.17 -18.44 8.93
C LEU A 662 1.60 -19.10 10.20
N SER A 663 1.66 -20.43 10.29
CA SER A 663 1.10 -21.22 11.38
C SER A 663 2.17 -21.70 12.36
N SER A 664 1.83 -21.81 13.65
CA SER A 664 2.66 -22.48 14.65
C SER A 664 2.46 -24.01 14.64
N PRO A 665 3.47 -24.81 15.06
CA PRO A 665 3.33 -26.25 15.24
C PRO A 665 2.25 -26.62 16.26
N ARG A 666 1.85 -27.89 16.27
CA ARG A 666 0.93 -28.42 17.28
C ARG A 666 1.49 -28.26 18.69
N VAL A 667 0.67 -27.70 19.59
CA VAL A 667 0.99 -27.57 21.01
C VAL A 667 -0.09 -28.27 21.83
N MET A 668 0.31 -29.15 22.74
CA MET A 668 -0.59 -29.83 23.67
C MET A 668 -0.37 -29.34 25.09
N GLN A 669 -1.45 -29.06 25.80
CA GLN A 669 -1.43 -28.62 27.19
C GLN A 669 -2.38 -29.49 28.02
N PHE A 670 -1.98 -29.76 29.25
CA PHE A 670 -2.74 -30.56 30.19
C PHE A 670 -2.89 -29.79 31.49
N ALA A 671 -4.08 -29.78 32.04
CA ALA A 671 -4.38 -29.14 33.31
C ALA A 671 -5.24 -30.05 34.19
N LEU A 672 -4.97 -29.99 35.49
CA LEU A 672 -5.80 -30.60 36.52
C LEU A 672 -6.17 -29.51 37.52
N ARG A 673 -7.48 -29.27 37.70
CA ARG A 673 -8.00 -28.26 38.61
C ARG A 673 -8.91 -28.92 39.63
N TYR A 674 -8.62 -28.72 40.91
CA TYR A 674 -9.52 -29.06 42.01
C TYR A 674 -10.24 -27.81 42.49
N SER A 675 -11.56 -27.88 42.67
CA SER A 675 -12.39 -26.78 43.19
C SER A 675 -13.11 -27.25 44.45
N PHE A 676 -13.09 -26.39 45.48
CA PHE A 676 -13.64 -26.65 46.83
C PHE A 676 -15.09 -26.18 46.97
#